data_AF-A0A1G9Z9M1-F1
#
_entry.id   AF-A0A1G9Z9M1-F1
#
_cell.length_a   1.000
_cell.length_b   1.000
_cell.length_c   1.000
_cell.angle_alpha   90.00
_cell.angle_beta   90.00
_cell.angle_gamma   90.00
#
_symmetry.space_group_name_H-M   'P 1'
#
loop_
_entity.id
_entity.type
_entity.pdbx_description
1 polymer ?
#
loop_
_entity_poly.entity_id
_entity_poly.type
_entity_poly.pdbx_seq_one_letter_code
_entity_poly.pdbx_strand_id
1 'polypeptide(L)'
;MLDRLGFDVAVRGPKPLKATDREANAILTVSAHPLPRTAEVIVFDRSDRAEFPAVKAHVLSAIDAVADGLEFAVVAGSTTVPDGARLVVADQRTRAAAKAAVGELGPEGSAEFASWLGRAAVLLAEHEGPHPRAMLITAGTKQEFAVAAAPYVDRFVCNYVGPDSATEGVEDGIHLNLSLHPNSRLRFLRQISPQRVDLADAVGPLGYNTGAWGAESREYHLCVEIPQPMGPEFLAAQVVVARLGEGGEPVRLAHANVVAQMEILQPTQPPGENRPTSNVVSTGFADAAAPLLPLPPNQTLRPGWGYWFWLDVGPLVRASIEAAPVPLPASLPTDALLTVVLYGFSGELEIDPAAATGVLRMNQDGSAHVLRQPSIVEHPTRLFFPVRTPPEQKLLRLRCNMYWQQELIQSRLIIAVPGEIKSTVDFRIADPVDVLRRSTPYQYSASLLLNDDGRGTHALRVLAREGANALRAEAAITGHQLTSAIRMARGALRRVAWGSEEPWREEFDYRYGVPPSVEQVTNDLITLAVNGYRLHHVLVRALGRSGNESAYSMADRVGAALGDPGFVQIALQEGARHVIPAAMLYDLPLDSNAPDLVLCQDFLAWASRNEIPLSPCLRRRCRQALSPNPNVVCPGGFWGYRHALGFPVSLGTAPAVPPLLPHDGGARLVGGVYQDFASTAAHRDALRNLLPWKDYRLGEDRESTLAGLQGDPQIVYFYCHGGVSGAVPYLQVGRRGGPAITPDNLHERRVRWAWSRPLVLLNGCRTKDLEPERAIDFVSFFVEEALACGVIGTEITVFEQMARQFAEEVLRGFLVRGEPIGAAVTRARVAMLANGNPLGLAYIPFVSPTVTMTPLRVP
;
A
#
# COMPACT_ATOMS: atom_id res chain seq x y z
N MET A 1 3.15 -3.65 -36.95
CA MET A 1 2.89 -4.69 -35.91
C MET A 1 3.55 -4.32 -34.59
N LEU A 2 4.76 -3.76 -34.62
CA LEU A 2 5.50 -3.30 -33.44
C LEU A 2 4.83 -2.16 -32.66
N ASP A 3 4.07 -1.27 -33.31
CA ASP A 3 3.29 -0.22 -32.60
C ASP A 3 2.12 -0.77 -31.77
N ARG A 4 1.88 -2.09 -31.85
CA ARG A 4 0.92 -2.82 -31.03
C ARG A 4 1.56 -3.41 -29.78
N LEU A 5 2.87 -3.24 -29.59
CA LEU A 5 3.65 -3.88 -28.54
C LEU A 5 4.38 -2.84 -27.67
N GLY A 6 4.19 -2.93 -26.36
CA GLY A 6 5.10 -2.37 -25.38
C GLY A 6 6.31 -3.29 -25.23
N PHE A 7 7.48 -2.71 -24.95
CA PHE A 7 8.69 -3.47 -24.67
C PHE A 7 9.15 -3.18 -23.25
N ASP A 8 9.58 -4.23 -22.55
CA ASP A 8 10.22 -4.16 -21.25
C ASP A 8 11.57 -4.87 -21.30
N VAL A 9 12.51 -4.40 -20.47
CA VAL A 9 13.80 -5.08 -20.24
C VAL A 9 13.97 -5.31 -18.75
N ALA A 10 14.05 -6.56 -18.35
CA ALA A 10 14.44 -6.96 -17.00
C ALA A 10 15.90 -7.44 -16.99
N VAL A 11 16.62 -7.13 -15.92
CA VAL A 11 18.02 -7.55 -15.73
C VAL A 11 18.09 -8.48 -14.52
N ARG A 12 18.63 -9.69 -14.71
CA ARG A 12 18.95 -10.64 -13.65
C ARG A 12 20.46 -10.77 -13.52
N GLY A 13 20.98 -10.38 -12.37
CA GLY A 13 22.42 -10.31 -12.10
C GLY A 13 23.02 -8.93 -12.44
N PRO A 14 24.36 -8.78 -12.35
CA PRO A 14 25.34 -9.78 -11.99
C PRO A 14 25.24 -10.24 -10.53
N LYS A 15 25.74 -11.45 -10.24
CA LYS A 15 25.98 -11.84 -8.84
C LYS A 15 26.99 -10.87 -8.21
N PRO A 16 27.00 -10.70 -6.88
CA PRO A 16 28.05 -9.96 -6.21
C PRO A 16 29.44 -10.45 -6.65
N LEU A 17 30.28 -9.53 -7.11
CA LEU A 17 31.58 -9.77 -7.69
C LEU A 17 32.65 -9.78 -6.60
N LYS A 18 33.54 -10.76 -6.65
CA LYS A 18 34.75 -10.77 -5.82
C LYS A 18 35.76 -9.76 -6.36
N ALA A 19 36.70 -9.32 -5.50
CA ALA A 19 37.80 -8.45 -5.93
C ALA A 19 38.64 -9.04 -7.09
N THR A 20 38.69 -10.38 -7.15
CA THR A 20 39.37 -11.14 -8.20
C THR A 20 38.57 -11.26 -9.49
N ASP A 21 37.27 -10.98 -9.47
CA ASP A 21 36.44 -11.14 -10.65
C ASP A 21 36.77 -10.06 -11.68
N ARG A 22 36.71 -10.49 -12.94
CA ARG A 22 36.99 -9.67 -14.13
C ARG A 22 35.84 -9.70 -15.13
N GLU A 23 34.72 -10.32 -14.77
CA GLU A 23 33.54 -10.44 -15.63
C GLU A 23 32.25 -10.21 -14.84
N ALA A 24 31.41 -9.32 -15.37
CA ALA A 24 30.05 -9.11 -14.92
C ALA A 24 29.09 -9.84 -15.88
N ASN A 25 28.44 -10.89 -15.39
CA ASN A 25 27.51 -11.72 -16.17
C ASN A 25 26.06 -11.40 -15.78
N ALA A 26 25.26 -10.91 -16.72
CA ALA A 26 23.85 -10.60 -16.52
C ALA A 26 22.98 -11.30 -17.57
N ILE A 27 21.75 -11.65 -17.19
CA ILE A 27 20.72 -12.11 -18.12
C ILE A 27 19.73 -10.97 -18.33
N LEU A 28 19.57 -10.55 -19.57
CA LEU A 28 18.60 -9.55 -20.01
C LEU A 28 17.37 -10.29 -20.53
N THR A 29 16.22 -10.10 -19.90
CA THR A 29 14.95 -10.62 -20.43
C THR A 29 14.24 -9.46 -21.10
N VAL A 30 14.12 -9.51 -22.42
CA VAL A 30 13.41 -8.52 -23.21
C VAL A 30 12.07 -9.11 -23.59
N SER A 31 11.00 -8.44 -23.20
CA SER A 31 9.64 -8.90 -23.45
C SER A 31 8.90 -7.87 -24.26
N ALA A 32 8.23 -8.32 -25.31
CA ALA A 32 7.29 -7.54 -26.08
C ALA A 32 5.88 -8.00 -25.72
N HIS A 33 5.02 -7.09 -25.25
CA HIS A 33 3.67 -7.40 -24.79
C HIS A 33 2.68 -6.48 -25.50
N PRO A 34 1.43 -6.91 -25.76
CA PRO A 34 0.39 -6.01 -26.26
C PRO A 34 0.22 -4.80 -25.33
N LEU A 35 -0.02 -3.60 -25.87
CA LEU A 35 -0.35 -2.45 -25.02
C LEU A 35 -1.79 -2.60 -24.46
N PRO A 36 -2.03 -2.35 -23.16
CA PRO A 36 -3.36 -2.47 -22.56
C PRO A 36 -4.30 -1.41 -23.14
N ARG A 37 -5.49 -1.86 -23.54
CA ARG A 37 -6.54 -1.01 -24.12
C ARG A 37 -7.53 -0.64 -23.04
N THR A 38 -8.10 0.57 -23.13
CA THR A 38 -9.12 1.03 -22.19
C THR A 38 -10.48 1.29 -22.84
N ALA A 39 -10.53 1.44 -24.17
CA ALA A 39 -11.77 1.47 -24.93
C ALA A 39 -11.66 0.86 -26.34
N GLU A 40 -12.74 0.26 -26.83
CA GLU A 40 -12.83 -0.34 -28.16
C GLU A 40 -14.15 -0.04 -28.88
N VAL A 41 -14.07 0.55 -30.07
CA VAL A 41 -15.22 0.71 -30.98
C VAL A 41 -15.11 -0.27 -32.14
N ILE A 42 -16.07 -1.19 -32.24
CA ILE A 42 -16.18 -2.12 -33.37
C ILE A 42 -17.05 -1.45 -34.44
N VAL A 43 -16.46 -1.12 -35.57
CA VAL A 43 -17.12 -0.52 -36.73
C VAL A 43 -17.26 -1.59 -37.80
N PHE A 44 -18.44 -1.74 -38.41
CA PHE A 44 -18.60 -2.72 -39.47
C PHE A 44 -19.45 -2.27 -40.64
N ASP A 45 -19.13 -2.86 -41.78
CA ASP A 45 -19.74 -2.62 -43.07
C ASP A 45 -21.04 -3.41 -43.26
N ARG A 46 -22.05 -2.77 -43.84
CA ARG A 46 -23.35 -3.36 -44.19
C ARG A 46 -23.68 -3.25 -45.67
N SER A 47 -22.82 -2.60 -46.46
CA SER A 47 -23.12 -2.17 -47.83
C SER A 47 -23.14 -3.34 -48.82
N ASP A 48 -22.25 -4.33 -48.66
CA ASP A 48 -22.22 -5.50 -49.52
C ASP A 48 -23.16 -6.60 -49.01
N ARG A 49 -24.27 -6.80 -49.74
CA ARG A 49 -25.28 -7.82 -49.40
C ARG A 49 -24.75 -9.26 -49.45
N ALA A 50 -23.80 -9.57 -50.32
CA ALA A 50 -23.26 -10.91 -50.47
C ALA A 50 -22.27 -11.25 -49.35
N GLU A 51 -21.43 -10.28 -48.97
CA GLU A 51 -20.39 -10.45 -47.94
C GLU A 51 -20.88 -10.17 -46.52
N PHE A 52 -22.03 -9.49 -46.36
CA PHE A 52 -22.58 -9.13 -45.06
C PHE A 52 -22.71 -10.30 -44.05
N PRO A 53 -23.13 -11.52 -44.43
CA PRO A 53 -23.14 -12.66 -43.50
C PRO A 53 -21.76 -12.97 -42.90
N ALA A 54 -20.69 -12.86 -43.69
CA ALA A 54 -19.31 -13.08 -43.24
C ALA A 54 -18.82 -11.93 -42.35
N VAL A 55 -19.10 -10.68 -42.75
CA VAL A 55 -18.81 -9.49 -41.92
C VAL A 55 -19.52 -9.58 -40.57
N LYS A 56 -20.81 -9.92 -40.57
CA LYS A 56 -21.63 -10.08 -39.37
C LYS A 56 -21.10 -11.18 -38.45
N ALA A 57 -20.64 -12.31 -39.00
CA ALA A 57 -20.02 -13.37 -38.21
C ALA A 57 -18.73 -12.88 -37.49
N HIS A 58 -17.88 -12.14 -38.21
CA HIS A 58 -16.68 -11.54 -37.62
C HIS A 58 -16.99 -10.50 -36.53
N VAL A 59 -18.04 -9.69 -36.71
CA VAL A 59 -18.49 -8.72 -35.71
C VAL A 59 -18.96 -9.41 -34.44
N LEU A 60 -19.77 -10.47 -34.56
CA LEU A 60 -20.23 -11.23 -33.40
C LEU A 60 -19.05 -11.86 -32.63
N SER A 61 -18.08 -12.40 -33.36
CA SER A 61 -16.84 -12.92 -32.76
C SER A 61 -15.99 -11.83 -32.11
N ALA A 62 -15.94 -10.63 -32.72
CA ALA A 62 -15.24 -9.48 -32.16
C ALA A 62 -15.87 -9.01 -30.85
N ILE A 63 -17.22 -8.98 -30.77
CA ILE A 63 -17.94 -8.66 -29.53
C ILE A 63 -17.64 -9.68 -28.43
N ASP A 64 -17.60 -10.97 -28.77
CA ASP A 64 -17.25 -12.02 -27.79
C ASP A 64 -15.81 -11.88 -27.26
N ALA A 65 -14.90 -11.38 -28.09
CA ALA A 65 -13.49 -11.19 -27.77
C ALA A 65 -13.19 -9.90 -26.97
N VAL A 66 -14.18 -9.02 -26.77
CA VAL A 66 -14.01 -7.85 -25.89
C VAL A 66 -13.84 -8.33 -24.45
N ALA A 67 -12.72 -7.93 -23.82
CA ALA A 67 -12.38 -8.31 -22.45
C ALA A 67 -13.35 -7.68 -21.43
N ASP A 68 -13.70 -8.45 -20.39
CA ASP A 68 -14.56 -7.94 -19.31
C ASP A 68 -13.90 -6.72 -18.63
N GLY A 69 -14.69 -5.67 -18.40
CA GLY A 69 -14.23 -4.40 -17.84
C GLY A 69 -13.74 -3.35 -18.85
N LEU A 70 -13.60 -3.69 -20.14
CA LEU A 70 -13.26 -2.74 -21.20
C LEU A 70 -14.48 -1.92 -21.61
N GLU A 71 -14.35 -0.61 -21.83
CA GLU A 71 -15.44 0.16 -22.45
C GLU A 71 -15.53 -0.16 -23.94
N PHE A 72 -16.72 -0.48 -24.44
CA PHE A 72 -16.90 -0.78 -25.85
C PHE A 72 -18.21 -0.21 -26.41
N ALA A 73 -18.21 -0.02 -27.73
CA ALA A 73 -19.41 0.28 -28.50
C ALA A 73 -19.34 -0.38 -29.88
N VAL A 74 -20.50 -0.59 -30.49
CA VAL A 74 -20.61 -1.13 -31.84
C VAL A 74 -21.23 -0.08 -32.75
N VAL A 75 -20.64 0.12 -33.92
CA VAL A 75 -21.06 1.08 -34.94
C VAL A 75 -21.33 0.32 -36.24
N ALA A 76 -22.55 0.45 -36.74
CA ALA A 76 -23.00 -0.16 -37.99
C ALA A 76 -23.22 0.95 -39.02
N GLY A 77 -22.28 1.12 -39.94
CA GLY A 77 -22.25 2.33 -40.78
C GLY A 77 -22.00 3.57 -39.93
N SER A 78 -22.92 4.55 -39.94
CA SER A 78 -22.80 5.80 -39.17
C SER A 78 -23.59 5.82 -37.85
N THR A 79 -24.32 4.74 -37.52
CA THR A 79 -25.16 4.66 -36.33
C THR A 79 -24.56 3.71 -35.30
N THR A 80 -24.76 4.01 -34.01
CA THR A 80 -24.42 3.08 -32.93
C THR A 80 -25.45 1.97 -32.82
N VAL A 81 -25.04 0.82 -32.29
CA VAL A 81 -25.90 -0.35 -32.13
C VAL A 81 -25.83 -0.82 -30.67
N PRO A 82 -26.90 -0.64 -29.87
CA PRO A 82 -28.21 -0.03 -30.24
C PRO A 82 -28.14 1.47 -30.53
N ASP A 83 -29.17 2.01 -31.21
CA ASP A 83 -29.18 3.42 -31.62
C ASP A 83 -29.06 4.37 -30.41
N GLY A 84 -28.25 5.42 -30.56
CA GLY A 84 -27.91 6.33 -29.47
C GLY A 84 -26.99 5.78 -28.36
N ALA A 85 -26.50 4.53 -28.44
CA ALA A 85 -25.58 3.97 -27.47
C ALA A 85 -24.28 4.79 -27.31
N ARG A 86 -23.79 4.84 -26.07
CA ARG A 86 -22.46 5.34 -25.70
C ARG A 86 -21.52 4.15 -25.44
N LEU A 87 -20.26 4.45 -25.15
CA LEU A 87 -19.34 3.45 -24.59
C LEU A 87 -19.93 2.85 -23.32
N VAL A 88 -19.95 1.51 -23.24
CA VAL A 88 -20.43 0.76 -22.08
C VAL A 88 -19.38 -0.24 -21.62
N VAL A 89 -19.32 -0.50 -20.32
CA VAL A 89 -18.39 -1.50 -19.78
C VAL A 89 -18.81 -2.90 -20.23
N ALA A 90 -17.87 -3.62 -20.83
CA ALA A 90 -18.06 -4.98 -21.29
C ALA A 90 -18.25 -5.94 -20.11
N ASP A 91 -19.38 -6.63 -20.12
CA ASP A 91 -19.73 -7.73 -19.25
C ASP A 91 -20.56 -8.75 -20.06
N GLN A 92 -20.97 -9.85 -19.44
CA GLN A 92 -21.79 -10.86 -20.11
C GLN A 92 -23.11 -10.29 -20.67
N ARG A 93 -23.72 -9.31 -19.99
CA ARG A 93 -25.04 -8.76 -20.33
C ARG A 93 -24.97 -7.79 -21.51
N THR A 94 -24.02 -6.87 -21.48
CA THR A 94 -23.79 -5.85 -22.51
C THR A 94 -23.30 -6.49 -23.81
N ARG A 95 -22.44 -7.52 -23.75
CA ARG A 95 -22.08 -8.33 -24.93
C ARG A 95 -23.29 -9.05 -25.51
N ALA A 96 -24.12 -9.68 -24.68
CA ALA A 96 -25.35 -10.32 -25.15
C ALA A 96 -26.32 -9.33 -25.81
N ALA A 97 -26.49 -8.14 -25.22
CA ALA A 97 -27.33 -7.07 -25.77
C ALA A 97 -26.80 -6.55 -27.12
N ALA A 98 -25.49 -6.30 -27.23
CA ALA A 98 -24.87 -5.88 -28.49
C ALA A 98 -25.00 -6.95 -29.58
N LYS A 99 -24.80 -8.23 -29.24
CA LYS A 99 -24.98 -9.35 -30.18
C LYS A 99 -26.42 -9.51 -30.65
N ALA A 100 -27.40 -9.36 -29.74
CA ALA A 100 -28.81 -9.38 -30.11
C ALA A 100 -29.15 -8.26 -31.10
N ALA A 101 -28.71 -7.03 -30.81
CA ALA A 101 -28.92 -5.88 -31.67
C ALA A 101 -28.23 -6.02 -33.05
N VAL A 102 -26.99 -6.52 -33.10
CA VAL A 102 -26.31 -6.84 -34.37
C VAL A 102 -27.03 -7.97 -35.11
N GLY A 103 -27.57 -8.95 -34.37
CA GLY A 103 -28.33 -10.09 -34.89
C GLY A 103 -29.55 -9.71 -35.71
N GLU A 104 -30.21 -8.59 -35.39
CA GLU A 104 -31.41 -8.10 -36.08
C GLU A 104 -31.10 -7.30 -37.36
N LEU A 105 -29.85 -6.87 -37.56
CA LEU A 105 -29.47 -6.03 -38.70
C LEU A 105 -29.33 -6.82 -40.00
N GLY A 106 -29.84 -6.24 -41.09
CA GLY A 106 -29.65 -6.67 -42.48
C GLY A 106 -28.65 -5.81 -43.26
N PRO A 107 -28.28 -6.20 -44.49
CA PRO A 107 -27.40 -5.41 -45.34
C PRO A 107 -28.11 -4.13 -45.83
N GLU A 108 -27.42 -2.99 -45.77
CA GLU A 108 -27.94 -1.65 -46.02
C GLU A 108 -26.81 -0.64 -46.31
N GLY A 109 -27.07 0.34 -47.17
CA GLY A 109 -26.21 1.52 -47.37
C GLY A 109 -25.09 1.38 -48.41
N SER A 110 -24.26 2.43 -48.52
CA SER A 110 -23.03 2.52 -49.33
C SER A 110 -21.80 2.54 -48.42
N ALA A 111 -20.64 2.06 -48.92
CA ALA A 111 -19.39 2.03 -48.16
C ALA A 111 -18.83 3.45 -47.93
N GLU A 112 -18.91 3.95 -46.69
CA GLU A 112 -18.47 5.29 -46.30
C GLU A 112 -17.52 5.26 -45.09
N PHE A 113 -16.34 4.63 -45.25
CA PHE A 113 -15.39 4.36 -44.16
C PHE A 113 -15.00 5.59 -43.33
N ALA A 114 -14.82 6.75 -43.97
CA ALA A 114 -14.48 7.99 -43.29
C ALA A 114 -15.59 8.46 -42.33
N SER A 115 -16.86 8.34 -42.75
CA SER A 115 -18.02 8.70 -41.93
C SER A 115 -18.12 7.80 -40.69
N TRP A 116 -17.86 6.50 -40.88
CA TRP A 116 -17.97 5.49 -39.83
C TRP A 116 -16.85 5.63 -38.78
N LEU A 117 -15.61 5.85 -39.24
CA LEU A 117 -14.48 6.17 -38.36
C LEU A 117 -14.67 7.52 -37.66
N GLY A 118 -15.32 8.48 -38.31
CA GLY A 118 -15.73 9.74 -37.67
C GLY A 118 -16.69 9.52 -36.50
N ARG A 119 -17.64 8.58 -36.61
CA ARG A 119 -18.52 8.21 -35.49
C ARG A 119 -17.74 7.52 -34.35
N ALA A 120 -16.81 6.63 -34.68
CA ALA A 120 -15.94 6.01 -33.69
C ALA A 120 -15.09 7.05 -32.93
N ALA A 121 -14.57 8.06 -33.66
CA ALA A 121 -13.83 9.16 -33.06
C ALA A 121 -14.65 9.96 -32.05
N VAL A 122 -15.94 10.19 -32.32
CA VAL A 122 -16.85 10.89 -31.37
C VAL A 122 -17.03 10.08 -30.09
N LEU A 123 -17.22 8.76 -30.20
CA LEU A 123 -17.37 7.89 -29.03
C LEU A 123 -16.09 7.81 -28.21
N LEU A 124 -14.94 7.64 -28.88
CA LEU A 124 -13.65 7.52 -28.22
C LEU A 124 -13.17 8.84 -27.60
N ALA A 125 -13.66 9.99 -28.06
CA ALA A 125 -13.35 11.29 -27.45
C ALA A 125 -13.94 11.46 -26.05
N GLU A 126 -14.98 10.70 -25.69
CA GLU A 126 -15.57 10.71 -24.33
C GLU A 126 -14.75 9.89 -23.32
N HIS A 127 -13.74 9.14 -23.78
CA HIS A 127 -12.95 8.23 -22.96
C HIS A 127 -11.63 8.86 -22.50
N GLU A 128 -11.35 8.83 -21.19
CA GLU A 128 -10.15 9.44 -20.59
C GLU A 128 -8.97 8.46 -20.39
N GLY A 129 -9.10 7.19 -20.80
CA GLY A 129 -8.06 6.16 -20.63
C GLY A 129 -7.07 6.04 -21.80
N PRO A 130 -5.86 5.49 -21.57
CA PRO A 130 -4.81 5.36 -22.58
C PRO A 130 -5.13 4.33 -23.68
N HIS A 131 -4.72 4.64 -24.92
CA HIS A 131 -4.81 3.76 -26.10
C HIS A 131 -6.23 3.32 -26.51
N PRO A 132 -7.18 4.26 -26.73
CA PRO A 132 -8.47 3.93 -27.35
C PRO A 132 -8.28 3.33 -28.74
N ARG A 133 -9.18 2.42 -29.13
CA ARG A 133 -9.08 1.69 -30.41
C ARG A 133 -10.40 1.71 -31.19
N ALA A 134 -10.29 1.81 -32.51
CA ALA A 134 -11.36 1.45 -33.43
C ALA A 134 -10.94 0.25 -34.30
N MET A 135 -11.84 -0.70 -34.50
CA MET A 135 -11.64 -1.84 -35.40
C MET A 135 -12.71 -1.82 -36.48
N LEU A 136 -12.28 -1.64 -37.74
CA LEU A 136 -13.16 -1.72 -38.91
C LEU A 136 -13.17 -3.15 -39.46
N ILE A 137 -14.37 -3.73 -39.58
CA ILE A 137 -14.62 -5.03 -40.22
C ILE A 137 -15.42 -4.79 -41.51
N THR A 138 -14.84 -5.09 -42.66
CA THR A 138 -15.42 -4.74 -43.98
C THR A 138 -15.04 -5.76 -45.06
N ALA A 139 -15.77 -5.73 -46.17
CA ALA A 139 -15.41 -6.41 -47.42
C ALA A 139 -14.51 -5.54 -48.34
N GLY A 140 -14.33 -4.25 -48.03
CA GLY A 140 -13.44 -3.35 -48.76
C GLY A 140 -11.96 -3.61 -48.52
N THR A 141 -11.09 -2.88 -49.23
CA THR A 141 -9.64 -3.15 -49.25
C THR A 141 -8.87 -2.41 -48.16
N LYS A 142 -7.65 -2.91 -47.84
CA LYS A 142 -6.74 -2.26 -46.86
C LYS A 142 -6.33 -0.84 -47.31
N GLN A 143 -6.25 -0.60 -48.62
CA GLN A 143 -5.89 0.70 -49.18
C GLN A 143 -6.98 1.76 -48.91
N GLU A 144 -8.24 1.41 -49.11
CA GLU A 144 -9.38 2.29 -48.82
C GLU A 144 -9.48 2.59 -47.31
N PHE A 145 -9.20 1.59 -46.47
CA PHE A 145 -9.09 1.79 -45.03
C PHE A 145 -7.96 2.76 -44.65
N ALA A 146 -6.76 2.58 -45.20
CA ALA A 146 -5.61 3.44 -44.88
C ALA A 146 -5.89 4.91 -45.20
N VAL A 147 -6.54 5.19 -46.36
CA VAL A 147 -6.97 6.54 -46.74
C VAL A 147 -7.99 7.10 -45.75
N ALA A 148 -8.97 6.31 -45.32
CA ALA A 148 -10.00 6.74 -44.38
C ALA A 148 -9.49 6.91 -42.93
N ALA A 149 -8.49 6.13 -42.52
CA ALA A 149 -7.93 6.14 -41.16
C ALA A 149 -6.87 7.23 -40.94
N ALA A 150 -6.22 7.72 -42.01
CA ALA A 150 -5.15 8.72 -41.94
C ALA A 150 -5.46 9.96 -41.06
N PRO A 151 -6.68 10.53 -41.02
CA PRO A 151 -6.99 11.68 -40.16
C PRO A 151 -7.05 11.37 -38.65
N TYR A 152 -7.07 10.10 -38.26
CA TYR A 152 -7.33 9.65 -36.90
C TYR A 152 -6.13 8.99 -36.21
N VAL A 153 -4.99 8.86 -36.90
CA VAL A 153 -3.80 8.14 -36.43
C VAL A 153 -3.24 8.67 -35.10
N ASP A 154 -3.37 9.97 -34.84
CA ASP A 154 -2.95 10.62 -33.59
C ASP A 154 -4.02 10.58 -32.48
N ARG A 155 -5.23 10.11 -32.78
CA ARG A 155 -6.37 10.13 -31.86
C ARG A 155 -6.66 8.77 -31.22
N PHE A 156 -6.58 7.70 -32.01
CA PHE A 156 -6.80 6.33 -31.55
C PHE A 156 -6.18 5.32 -32.52
N VAL A 157 -5.91 4.11 -32.02
CA VAL A 157 -5.38 3.03 -32.85
C VAL A 157 -6.48 2.53 -33.79
N CYS A 158 -6.22 2.52 -35.10
CA CYS A 158 -7.15 2.00 -36.09
C CYS A 158 -6.71 0.62 -36.58
N ASN A 159 -7.60 -0.37 -36.46
CA ASN A 159 -7.39 -1.71 -37.00
C ASN A 159 -8.37 -2.02 -38.13
N TYR A 160 -7.93 -2.86 -39.06
CA TYR A 160 -8.69 -3.32 -40.21
C TYR A 160 -8.75 -4.83 -40.24
N VAL A 161 -9.94 -5.35 -40.53
CA VAL A 161 -10.23 -6.76 -40.82
C VAL A 161 -11.01 -6.79 -42.12
N GLY A 162 -10.40 -7.34 -43.16
CA GLY A 162 -10.99 -7.50 -44.48
C GLY A 162 -10.20 -8.52 -45.32
N PRO A 163 -10.53 -8.69 -46.61
CA PRO A 163 -10.05 -9.80 -47.44
C PRO A 163 -8.51 -9.93 -47.50
N ASP A 164 -7.80 -8.81 -47.50
CA ASP A 164 -6.32 -8.77 -47.64
C ASP A 164 -5.57 -8.73 -46.29
N SER A 165 -6.23 -9.11 -45.20
CA SER A 165 -5.64 -9.04 -43.85
C SER A 165 -4.60 -10.13 -43.54
N ALA A 166 -4.47 -11.15 -44.39
CA ALA A 166 -3.60 -12.31 -44.19
C ALA A 166 -2.18 -12.18 -44.81
N THR A 167 -1.89 -11.09 -45.52
CA THR A 167 -0.64 -10.95 -46.29
C THR A 167 0.24 -9.82 -45.76
N GLU A 168 1.53 -10.17 -45.63
CA GLU A 168 2.72 -9.31 -45.45
C GLU A 168 3.23 -9.09 -44.03
N GLY A 169 4.28 -9.85 -43.69
CA GLY A 169 5.35 -9.41 -42.81
C GLY A 169 6.36 -8.59 -43.61
N VAL A 170 6.69 -7.39 -43.13
CA VAL A 170 7.77 -6.56 -43.68
C VAL A 170 8.64 -6.04 -42.52
N GLU A 171 9.93 -6.33 -42.69
CA GLU A 171 11.19 -5.84 -42.12
C GLU A 171 11.20 -4.53 -41.28
N ASP A 172 10.97 -4.63 -39.97
CA ASP A 172 11.46 -3.66 -38.97
C ASP A 172 12.14 -4.43 -37.83
N GLY A 173 13.47 -4.38 -37.76
CA GLY A 173 14.24 -5.08 -36.72
C GLY A 173 14.23 -4.32 -35.39
N ILE A 174 14.08 -5.04 -34.28
CA ILE A 174 14.36 -4.51 -32.94
C ILE A 174 15.86 -4.65 -32.64
N HIS A 175 16.47 -3.64 -32.06
CA HIS A 175 17.89 -3.59 -31.74
C HIS A 175 18.14 -3.46 -30.23
N LEU A 176 19.21 -4.12 -29.76
CA LEU A 176 19.81 -3.89 -28.44
C LEU A 176 21.03 -2.99 -28.57
N ASN A 177 20.93 -1.78 -28.06
CA ASN A 177 22.06 -0.87 -27.94
C ASN A 177 22.66 -0.98 -26.54
N LEU A 178 23.98 -1.18 -26.47
CA LEU A 178 24.72 -1.33 -25.22
C LEU A 178 25.72 -0.18 -25.05
N SER A 179 25.59 0.55 -23.94
CA SER A 179 26.58 1.53 -23.50
C SER A 179 27.31 0.99 -22.27
N LEU A 180 28.61 0.73 -22.38
CA LEU A 180 29.40 0.18 -21.29
C LEU A 180 30.06 1.26 -20.45
N HIS A 181 30.46 0.91 -19.22
CA HIS A 181 31.31 1.79 -18.41
C HIS A 181 32.63 2.13 -19.15
N PRO A 182 33.18 3.36 -19.01
CA PRO A 182 34.36 3.85 -19.75
C PRO A 182 35.65 3.00 -19.74
N ASN A 183 35.75 1.94 -18.94
CA ASN A 183 36.90 1.02 -18.95
C ASN A 183 36.49 -0.46 -19.11
N SER A 184 35.23 -0.75 -19.37
CA SER A 184 34.73 -2.11 -19.55
C SER A 184 34.66 -2.47 -21.03
N ARG A 185 34.71 -3.76 -21.34
CA ARG A 185 34.61 -4.27 -22.72
C ARG A 185 33.50 -5.30 -22.81
N LEU A 186 32.77 -5.31 -23.92
CA LEU A 186 31.78 -6.36 -24.16
C LEU A 186 32.56 -7.63 -24.50
N ARG A 187 32.36 -8.70 -23.73
CA ARG A 187 32.95 -10.00 -24.05
C ARG A 187 32.07 -10.79 -25.00
N PHE A 188 30.77 -10.85 -24.72
CA PHE A 188 29.77 -11.36 -25.66
C PHE A 188 28.36 -10.89 -25.26
N LEU A 189 27.46 -10.89 -26.25
CA LEU A 189 26.01 -10.82 -26.08
C LEU A 189 25.40 -11.98 -26.87
N ARG A 190 24.69 -12.88 -26.19
CA ARG A 190 24.10 -14.07 -26.81
C ARG A 190 22.64 -14.17 -26.46
N GLN A 191 21.76 -14.37 -27.43
CA GLN A 191 20.43 -14.88 -27.12
C GLN A 191 20.58 -16.30 -26.59
N ILE A 192 19.92 -16.62 -25.47
CA ILE A 192 19.96 -17.95 -24.84
C ILE A 192 18.59 -18.64 -24.82
N SER A 193 17.50 -17.87 -25.01
CA SER A 193 16.13 -18.36 -25.09
C SER A 193 15.33 -17.46 -26.04
N PRO A 194 14.40 -17.98 -26.87
CA PRO A 194 14.00 -19.40 -26.99
C PRO A 194 15.02 -20.27 -27.74
N GLN A 195 15.91 -19.63 -28.51
CA GLN A 195 17.00 -20.30 -29.20
C GLN A 195 18.33 -19.61 -28.88
N ARG A 196 19.40 -20.40 -28.88
CA ARG A 196 20.76 -19.89 -28.69
C ARG A 196 21.30 -19.29 -29.99
N VAL A 197 21.57 -18.00 -29.97
CA VAL A 197 22.13 -17.25 -31.11
C VAL A 197 23.23 -16.34 -30.58
N ASP A 198 24.43 -16.40 -31.16
CA ASP A 198 25.47 -15.42 -30.86
C ASP A 198 25.22 -14.15 -31.66
N LEU A 199 25.08 -13.00 -30.98
CA LEU A 199 24.75 -11.74 -31.63
C LEU A 199 25.99 -10.94 -32.02
N ALA A 200 27.21 -11.46 -31.80
CA ALA A 200 28.46 -10.78 -32.13
C ALA A 200 28.51 -10.27 -33.58
N ASP A 201 27.95 -11.04 -34.53
CA ASP A 201 27.96 -10.72 -35.97
C ASP A 201 26.67 -10.03 -36.45
N ALA A 202 25.69 -9.83 -35.57
CA ALA A 202 24.36 -9.29 -35.89
C ALA A 202 24.27 -7.77 -35.63
N VAL A 203 25.29 -7.00 -36.01
CA VAL A 203 25.29 -5.54 -35.79
C VAL A 203 24.44 -4.83 -36.84
N GLY A 204 23.45 -4.07 -36.39
CA GLY A 204 22.60 -3.22 -37.20
C GLY A 204 22.73 -1.73 -36.86
N PRO A 205 21.92 -0.86 -37.48
CA PRO A 205 22.07 0.60 -37.41
C PRO A 205 21.94 1.19 -36.00
N LEU A 206 21.22 0.52 -35.09
CA LEU A 206 21.01 0.98 -33.71
C LEU A 206 21.73 0.10 -32.66
N GLY A 207 22.53 -0.87 -33.06
CA GLY A 207 23.13 -1.89 -32.18
C GLY A 207 22.81 -3.30 -32.64
N TYR A 208 22.83 -4.27 -31.73
CA TYR A 208 22.65 -5.70 -32.03
C TYR A 208 21.22 -5.98 -32.50
N ASN A 209 21.06 -6.36 -33.77
CA ASN A 209 19.78 -6.68 -34.38
C ASN A 209 19.25 -8.01 -33.81
N THR A 210 18.03 -7.98 -33.29
CA THR A 210 17.34 -9.14 -32.72
C THR A 210 16.25 -9.67 -33.64
N GLY A 211 16.10 -9.13 -34.84
CA GLY A 211 15.09 -9.52 -35.82
C GLY A 211 13.70 -8.97 -35.51
N ALA A 212 12.68 -9.57 -36.14
CA ALA A 212 11.28 -9.22 -35.93
C ALA A 212 10.76 -9.74 -34.59
N TRP A 213 9.76 -9.05 -34.03
CA TRP A 213 9.14 -9.39 -32.74
C TRP A 213 7.61 -9.45 -32.83
N GLY A 214 7.04 -10.49 -32.25
CA GLY A 214 5.63 -10.58 -31.86
C GLY A 214 5.42 -10.33 -30.36
N ALA A 215 4.27 -10.74 -29.82
CA ALA A 215 4.08 -10.80 -28.37
C ALA A 215 4.86 -12.01 -27.82
N GLU A 216 6.11 -11.80 -27.43
CA GLU A 216 7.06 -12.84 -27.07
C GLU A 216 8.11 -12.33 -26.07
N SER A 217 8.88 -13.24 -25.50
CA SER A 217 9.99 -12.91 -24.60
C SER A 217 11.25 -13.64 -25.03
N ARG A 218 12.38 -12.95 -24.99
CA ARG A 218 13.70 -13.51 -25.32
C ARG A 218 14.70 -13.15 -24.23
N GLU A 219 15.55 -14.10 -23.90
CA GLU A 219 16.62 -13.91 -22.91
C GLU A 219 17.97 -13.78 -23.61
N TYR A 220 18.77 -12.81 -23.17
CA TYR A 220 20.12 -12.57 -23.65
C TYR A 220 21.11 -12.65 -22.49
N HIS A 221 22.17 -13.44 -22.66
CA HIS A 221 23.30 -13.46 -21.75
C HIS A 221 24.30 -12.39 -22.18
N LEU A 222 24.41 -11.35 -21.35
CA LEU A 222 25.39 -10.29 -21.46
C LEU A 222 26.59 -10.59 -20.55
N CYS A 223 27.79 -10.62 -21.13
CA CYS A 223 29.04 -10.71 -20.39
C CYS A 223 29.90 -9.48 -20.65
N VAL A 224 30.17 -8.71 -19.60
CA VAL A 224 31.00 -7.51 -19.63
C VAL A 224 32.31 -7.80 -18.92
N GLU A 225 33.43 -7.67 -19.62
CA GLU A 225 34.76 -7.70 -19.03
C GLU A 225 35.03 -6.38 -18.31
N ILE A 226 35.44 -6.47 -17.05
CA ILE A 226 35.78 -5.34 -16.20
C ILE A 226 37.27 -5.44 -15.81
N PRO A 227 38.06 -4.37 -15.96
CA PRO A 227 39.51 -4.40 -15.71
C PRO A 227 39.83 -4.57 -14.22
N GLN A 228 39.00 -4.00 -13.35
CA GLN A 228 38.99 -4.15 -11.90
C GLN A 228 37.68 -3.59 -11.33
N PRO A 229 37.21 -4.02 -10.15
CA PRO A 229 35.99 -3.50 -9.58
C PRO A 229 36.12 -2.02 -9.16
N MET A 230 35.06 -1.23 -9.40
CA MET A 230 35.15 0.24 -9.45
C MET A 230 34.46 0.93 -8.27
N GLY A 231 34.29 0.21 -7.16
CA GLY A 231 33.53 0.65 -5.99
C GLY A 231 32.63 -0.47 -5.45
N PRO A 232 31.92 -0.26 -4.33
CA PRO A 232 30.99 -1.25 -3.77
C PRO A 232 29.82 -1.58 -4.71
N GLU A 233 29.44 -0.62 -5.56
CA GLU A 233 28.45 -0.76 -6.63
C GLU A 233 28.85 0.15 -7.81
N PHE A 234 28.72 -0.33 -9.04
CA PHE A 234 28.98 0.48 -10.25
C PHE A 234 28.13 0.03 -11.44
N LEU A 235 27.81 0.97 -12.34
CA LEU A 235 27.08 0.69 -13.58
C LEU A 235 28.01 -0.05 -14.55
N ALA A 236 27.74 -1.33 -14.84
CA ALA A 236 28.52 -2.14 -15.77
C ALA A 236 28.12 -1.90 -17.24
N ALA A 237 26.81 -1.79 -17.50
CA ALA A 237 26.26 -1.49 -18.81
C ALA A 237 24.87 -0.82 -18.72
N GLN A 238 24.54 0.01 -19.69
CA GLN A 238 23.19 0.46 -19.98
C GLN A 238 22.70 -0.23 -21.24
N VAL A 239 21.50 -0.80 -21.17
CA VAL A 239 20.84 -1.52 -22.26
C VAL A 239 19.65 -0.70 -22.74
N VAL A 240 19.57 -0.48 -24.04
CA VAL A 240 18.45 0.21 -24.68
C VAL A 240 17.88 -0.69 -25.77
N VAL A 241 16.58 -0.94 -25.72
CA VAL A 241 15.84 -1.60 -26.82
C VAL A 241 15.28 -0.50 -27.70
N ALA A 242 15.58 -0.55 -28.99
CA ALA A 242 15.17 0.48 -29.94
C ALA A 242 14.80 -0.09 -31.31
N ARG A 243 14.04 0.69 -32.08
CA ARG A 243 13.76 0.45 -33.50
C ARG A 243 14.01 1.73 -34.30
N LEU A 244 14.04 1.63 -35.62
CA LEU A 244 13.96 2.81 -36.48
C LEU A 244 12.49 3.24 -36.63
N GLY A 245 12.24 4.55 -36.56
CA GLY A 245 10.96 5.16 -36.90
C GLY A 245 10.76 5.23 -38.41
N GLU A 246 9.56 5.61 -38.87
CA GLU A 246 9.23 5.73 -40.30
C GLU A 246 10.12 6.76 -41.02
N GLY A 247 10.68 7.75 -40.29
CA GLY A 247 11.64 8.73 -40.79
C GLY A 247 13.12 8.32 -40.65
N GLY A 248 13.40 7.13 -40.14
CA GLY A 248 14.77 6.63 -39.91
C GLY A 248 15.42 7.10 -38.60
N GLU A 249 14.70 7.80 -37.73
CA GLU A 249 15.19 8.16 -36.39
C GLU A 249 15.15 6.99 -35.39
N PRO A 250 16.07 6.93 -34.40
CA PRO A 250 16.01 5.94 -33.34
C PRO A 250 14.83 6.18 -32.40
N VAL A 251 13.92 5.22 -32.30
CA VAL A 251 12.82 5.19 -31.34
C VAL A 251 13.18 4.24 -30.21
N ARG A 252 13.39 4.77 -29.00
CA ARG A 252 13.63 3.96 -27.81
C ARG A 252 12.33 3.34 -27.31
N LEU A 253 12.32 2.01 -27.21
CA LEU A 253 11.17 1.21 -26.76
C LEU A 253 11.28 0.86 -25.27
N ALA A 254 12.48 0.53 -24.80
CA ALA A 254 12.75 0.20 -23.40
C ALA A 254 14.20 0.48 -23.01
N HIS A 255 14.49 0.51 -21.72
CA HIS A 255 15.86 0.61 -21.22
C HIS A 255 16.02 -0.06 -19.86
N ALA A 256 17.24 -0.51 -19.56
CA ALA A 256 17.61 -1.03 -18.25
C ALA A 256 19.09 -0.78 -17.95
N ASN A 257 19.43 -0.74 -16.67
CA ASN A 257 20.80 -0.61 -16.19
C ASN A 257 21.27 -1.95 -15.60
N VAL A 258 22.46 -2.38 -15.98
CA VAL A 258 23.17 -3.52 -15.42
C VAL A 258 24.14 -3.01 -14.38
N VAL A 259 23.79 -3.17 -13.11
CA VAL A 259 24.56 -2.66 -11.98
C VAL A 259 25.28 -3.82 -11.31
N ALA A 260 26.61 -3.73 -11.22
CA ALA A 260 27.44 -4.73 -10.57
C ALA A 260 27.73 -4.31 -9.12
N GLN A 261 27.61 -5.27 -8.19
CA GLN A 261 27.88 -5.07 -6.76
C GLN A 261 29.07 -5.91 -6.33
N MET A 262 29.78 -5.50 -5.29
CA MET A 262 30.88 -6.27 -4.71
C MET A 262 30.39 -7.25 -3.64
N GLU A 263 30.93 -8.47 -3.64
CA GLU A 263 30.72 -9.44 -2.57
C GLU A 263 31.40 -8.92 -1.29
N ILE A 264 30.59 -8.62 -0.29
CA ILE A 264 31.06 -8.25 1.04
C ILE A 264 31.52 -9.54 1.73
N LEU A 265 32.82 -9.82 1.72
CA LEU A 265 33.40 -10.76 2.67
C LEU A 265 33.14 -10.20 4.07
N GLN A 266 32.28 -10.85 4.85
CA GLN A 266 32.16 -10.54 6.28
C GLN A 266 33.56 -10.70 6.91
N PRO A 267 34.18 -9.63 7.42
CA PRO A 267 35.42 -9.80 8.14
C PRO A 267 35.09 -10.41 9.50
N THR A 268 35.69 -11.55 9.82
CA THR A 268 36.01 -11.87 11.22
C THR A 268 36.89 -10.71 11.72
N GLN A 269 36.34 -9.81 12.53
CA GLN A 269 37.06 -8.64 13.02
C GLN A 269 38.22 -9.05 13.93
N PRO A 270 39.47 -8.63 13.64
CA PRO A 270 40.48 -8.48 14.67
C PRO A 270 40.18 -7.21 15.49
N PRO A 271 40.51 -7.19 16.79
CA PRO A 271 40.25 -6.05 17.64
C PRO A 271 41.30 -4.96 17.36
N GLY A 272 40.89 -3.92 16.65
CA GLY A 272 41.74 -2.74 16.42
C GLY A 272 41.40 -1.96 15.16
N GLU A 273 40.78 -0.80 15.37
CA GLU A 273 40.81 0.37 14.46
C GLU A 273 40.17 0.23 13.06
N ASN A 274 38.83 0.38 13.03
CA ASN A 274 38.15 1.28 12.09
C ASN A 274 36.70 1.52 12.59
N ARG A 275 36.39 2.71 13.11
CA ARG A 275 35.03 3.14 13.48
C ARG A 275 34.34 3.80 12.28
N PRO A 276 33.22 3.26 11.76
CA PRO A 276 32.18 4.08 11.18
C PRO A 276 31.24 4.51 12.32
N THR A 277 31.29 5.77 12.76
CA THR A 277 30.25 6.26 13.68
C THR A 277 29.00 6.56 12.88
N SER A 278 28.02 5.66 12.88
CA SER A 278 26.66 6.01 12.45
C SER A 278 26.17 7.19 13.28
N ASN A 279 25.56 8.20 12.63
CA ASN A 279 24.91 9.28 13.34
C ASN A 279 23.72 8.71 14.14
N VAL A 280 23.61 9.11 15.40
CA VAL A 280 22.61 8.67 16.36
C VAL A 280 21.87 9.86 16.94
N VAL A 281 20.67 9.59 17.45
CA VAL A 281 19.99 10.58 18.28
C VAL A 281 20.59 10.49 19.67
N SER A 282 21.06 11.62 20.18
CA SER A 282 21.49 11.75 21.57
C SER A 282 20.52 12.67 22.29
N THR A 283 20.05 12.25 23.47
CA THR A 283 19.25 13.10 24.35
C THR A 283 19.93 13.30 25.70
N GLY A 284 19.49 14.29 26.46
CA GLY A 284 19.89 14.52 27.85
C GLY A 284 19.30 15.79 28.44
N PHE A 285 19.82 16.18 29.60
CA PHE A 285 19.42 17.41 30.29
C PHE A 285 20.61 18.35 30.46
N ALA A 286 20.35 19.64 30.57
CA ALA A 286 21.30 20.67 30.99
C ALA A 286 20.63 21.57 32.03
N ASP A 287 21.40 22.16 32.93
CA ASP A 287 20.86 23.08 33.92
C ASP A 287 20.36 24.37 33.24
N ALA A 288 19.27 24.98 33.73
CA ALA A 288 18.79 26.25 33.22
C ALA A 288 19.86 27.35 33.21
N ALA A 289 20.77 27.35 34.19
CA ALA A 289 21.86 28.32 34.29
C ALA A 289 23.05 28.02 33.36
N ALA A 290 23.16 26.80 32.84
CA ALA A 290 24.27 26.35 32.00
C ALA A 290 23.79 25.43 30.86
N PRO A 291 23.01 25.96 29.89
CA PRO A 291 22.37 25.16 28.84
C PRO A 291 23.36 24.36 27.97
N LEU A 292 24.59 24.85 27.81
CA LEU A 292 25.61 24.22 26.98
C LEU A 292 26.44 23.16 27.71
N LEU A 293 26.20 22.94 29.00
CA LEU A 293 26.89 21.93 29.80
C LEU A 293 25.91 20.78 30.15
N PRO A 294 25.95 19.66 29.40
CA PRO A 294 25.10 18.52 29.67
C PRO A 294 25.32 17.93 31.07
N LEU A 295 24.24 17.56 31.73
CA LEU A 295 24.25 16.80 32.97
C LEU A 295 24.63 15.34 32.69
N PRO A 296 25.37 14.68 33.60
CA PRO A 296 25.68 13.27 33.44
C PRO A 296 24.42 12.40 33.67
N PRO A 297 24.35 11.18 33.08
CA PRO A 297 23.17 10.31 33.20
C PRO A 297 22.84 9.86 34.63
N ASN A 298 23.79 9.91 35.56
CA ASN A 298 23.58 9.58 36.97
C ASN A 298 23.16 10.79 37.83
N GLN A 299 22.89 11.93 37.21
CA GLN A 299 22.48 13.15 37.92
C GLN A 299 21.06 13.01 38.46
N THR A 300 20.86 13.38 39.73
CA THR A 300 19.51 13.59 40.27
C THR A 300 19.02 14.99 39.90
N LEU A 301 17.85 15.06 39.25
CA LEU A 301 17.18 16.33 38.96
C LEU A 301 16.59 16.93 40.25
N ARG A 302 16.96 18.17 40.56
CA ARG A 302 16.43 18.96 41.69
C ARG A 302 14.92 19.19 41.57
N PRO A 303 14.13 19.05 42.64
CA PRO A 303 12.71 19.40 42.64
C PRO A 303 12.46 20.90 42.41
N GLY A 304 11.33 21.23 41.79
CA GLY A 304 10.88 22.60 41.53
C GLY A 304 11.76 23.43 40.59
N TRP A 305 12.74 22.80 39.93
CA TRP A 305 13.82 23.44 39.18
C TRP A 305 13.62 23.34 37.66
N GLY A 306 14.11 24.35 36.94
CA GLY A 306 14.06 24.39 35.48
C GLY A 306 15.29 23.73 34.85
N TYR A 307 15.07 22.96 33.79
CA TYR A 307 16.12 22.32 32.98
C TYR A 307 15.87 22.55 31.51
N TRP A 308 16.91 22.33 30.71
CA TRP A 308 16.80 22.17 29.27
C TRP A 308 16.88 20.68 28.94
N PHE A 309 15.80 20.11 28.43
CA PHE A 309 15.89 18.82 27.74
C PHE A 309 16.46 19.08 26.35
N TRP A 310 17.53 18.39 25.99
CA TRP A 310 18.18 18.58 24.71
C TRP A 310 18.15 17.33 23.84
N LEU A 311 18.10 17.55 22.52
CA LEU A 311 18.17 16.50 21.50
C LEU A 311 19.12 16.91 20.38
N ASP A 312 20.00 15.99 20.01
CA ASP A 312 21.03 16.14 18.99
C ASP A 312 20.95 14.94 18.02
N VAL A 313 21.27 15.17 16.74
CA VAL A 313 21.31 14.13 15.70
C VAL A 313 22.67 14.23 15.01
N GLY A 314 23.55 13.28 15.31
CA GLY A 314 24.94 13.34 14.89
C GLY A 314 25.79 12.28 15.59
N PRO A 315 27.11 12.50 15.73
CA PRO A 315 27.96 11.61 16.51
C PRO A 315 27.44 11.44 17.94
N LEU A 316 27.59 10.23 18.51
CA LEU A 316 27.14 9.94 19.86
C LEU A 316 27.73 10.94 20.88
N VAL A 317 26.86 11.64 21.60
CA VAL A 317 27.26 12.59 22.64
C VAL A 317 27.61 11.82 23.91
N ARG A 318 28.82 12.02 24.44
CA ARG A 318 29.33 11.27 25.62
C ARG A 318 28.42 11.37 26.86
N ALA A 319 27.78 12.52 27.05
CA ALA A 319 26.87 12.77 28.18
C ALA A 319 25.41 12.36 27.88
N SER A 320 25.16 11.61 26.80
CA SER A 320 23.81 11.21 26.45
C SER A 320 23.22 10.22 27.47
N ILE A 321 21.91 10.34 27.68
CA ILE A 321 21.13 9.45 28.55
C ILE A 321 20.54 8.25 27.79
N GLU A 322 20.84 8.05 26.50
CA GLU A 322 20.32 6.92 25.73
C GLU A 322 20.79 5.59 26.32
N ALA A 323 19.85 4.68 26.59
CA ALA A 323 20.12 3.34 27.08
C ALA A 323 20.95 2.51 26.08
N ALA A 324 20.67 2.71 24.81
CA ALA A 324 21.42 2.15 23.69
C ALA A 324 21.41 3.19 22.56
N PRO A 325 22.53 3.44 21.86
CA PRO A 325 22.54 4.33 20.71
C PRO A 325 21.66 3.75 19.60
N VAL A 326 20.58 4.45 19.26
CA VAL A 326 19.70 4.08 18.14
C VAL A 326 19.88 5.10 17.03
N PRO A 327 20.40 4.70 15.85
CA PRO A 327 20.56 5.61 14.73
C PRO A 327 19.20 6.06 14.19
N LEU A 328 19.16 7.28 13.64
CA LEU A 328 18.07 7.65 12.74
C LEU A 328 18.21 6.89 11.43
N PRO A 329 17.17 6.89 10.59
CA PRO A 329 17.35 6.48 9.21
C PRO A 329 18.51 7.31 8.56
N ALA A 330 19.74 6.77 8.36
CA ALA A 330 20.77 7.28 7.40
C ALA A 330 20.18 7.57 6.00
N SER A 331 19.04 6.94 5.88
CA SER A 331 17.85 6.91 5.11
C SER A 331 16.97 8.15 4.89
N LEU A 332 17.28 9.30 5.49
CA LEU A 332 16.47 10.50 5.30
C LEU A 332 16.98 11.30 4.09
N PRO A 333 16.07 11.81 3.22
CA PRO A 333 16.48 12.69 2.13
C PRO A 333 17.34 13.83 2.66
N THR A 334 18.36 14.23 1.89
CA THR A 334 19.03 15.51 2.16
C THR A 334 17.96 16.60 2.26
N ASP A 335 18.05 17.45 3.28
CA ASP A 335 17.06 18.48 3.63
C ASP A 335 15.73 17.98 4.21
N ALA A 336 15.61 16.70 4.58
CA ALA A 336 14.43 16.21 5.28
C ALA A 336 14.20 17.00 6.58
N LEU A 337 12.95 17.43 6.77
CA LEU A 337 12.53 18.16 7.96
C LEU A 337 11.99 17.19 9.00
N LEU A 338 12.68 17.08 10.13
CA LEU A 338 12.25 16.31 11.28
C LEU A 338 11.57 17.22 12.29
N THR A 339 10.32 16.91 12.61
CA THR A 339 9.58 17.57 13.68
C THR A 339 9.76 16.78 14.97
N VAL A 340 10.30 17.41 16.01
CA VAL A 340 10.50 16.81 17.33
C VAL A 340 9.47 17.39 18.27
N VAL A 341 8.69 16.52 18.92
CA VAL A 341 7.57 16.91 19.80
C VAL A 341 7.74 16.27 21.17
N LEU A 342 7.62 17.07 22.22
CA LEU A 342 7.61 16.59 23.60
C LEU A 342 6.19 16.41 24.15
N TYR A 343 6.02 15.37 24.95
CA TYR A 343 4.79 15.07 25.68
C TYR A 343 5.10 14.77 27.14
N GLY A 344 4.29 15.34 28.02
CA GLY A 344 4.47 15.27 29.46
C GLY A 344 3.68 14.13 30.06
N PHE A 345 3.89 13.90 31.35
CA PHE A 345 3.06 13.01 32.16
C PHE A 345 2.44 13.84 33.27
N SER A 346 1.17 13.57 33.59
CA SER A 346 0.42 14.39 34.53
C SER A 346 1.12 14.50 35.89
N GLY A 347 1.41 15.73 36.31
CA GLY A 347 2.09 16.05 37.56
C GLY A 347 3.58 15.66 37.62
N GLU A 348 4.21 15.33 36.50
CA GLU A 348 5.64 14.99 36.41
C GLU A 348 6.44 16.16 35.80
N LEU A 349 7.19 15.95 34.70
CA LEU A 349 7.90 17.04 34.02
C LEU A 349 6.91 17.96 33.30
N GLU A 350 6.87 19.22 33.72
CA GLU A 350 6.08 20.27 33.10
C GLU A 350 6.75 20.74 31.81
N ILE A 351 5.94 20.92 30.76
CA ILE A 351 6.36 21.38 29.43
C ILE A 351 5.42 22.52 29.03
N ASP A 352 5.98 23.63 28.55
CA ASP A 352 5.18 24.66 27.90
C ASP A 352 4.72 24.16 26.52
N PRO A 353 3.40 24.03 26.25
CA PRO A 353 2.89 23.60 24.95
C PRO A 353 3.40 24.43 23.77
N ALA A 354 3.66 25.73 23.96
CA ALA A 354 4.19 26.61 22.91
C ALA A 354 5.67 26.32 22.59
N ALA A 355 6.40 25.78 23.56
CA ALA A 355 7.81 25.39 23.45
C ALA A 355 8.02 23.87 23.34
N ALA A 356 6.97 23.11 23.06
CA ALA A 356 7.03 21.64 23.02
C ALA A 356 7.47 21.08 21.65
N THR A 357 7.70 21.92 20.63
CA THR A 357 7.99 21.46 19.26
C THR A 357 9.20 22.14 18.63
N GLY A 358 10.21 21.36 18.28
CA GLY A 358 11.39 21.79 17.51
C GLY A 358 11.41 21.22 16.10
N VAL A 359 12.21 21.82 15.20
CA VAL A 359 12.41 21.32 13.83
C VAL A 359 13.89 21.24 13.52
N LEU A 360 14.32 20.07 13.05
CA LEU A 360 15.66 19.80 12.53
C LEU A 360 15.60 19.62 11.01
N ARG A 361 16.66 20.00 10.32
CA ARG A 361 16.89 19.68 8.92
C ARG A 361 18.09 18.76 8.79
N MET A 362 17.93 17.66 8.07
CA MET A 362 18.98 16.67 7.85
C MET A 362 20.03 17.16 6.84
N ASN A 363 21.30 16.95 7.18
CA ASN A 363 22.46 17.17 6.33
C ASN A 363 22.78 15.93 5.48
N GLN A 364 23.63 16.08 4.46
CA GLN A 364 24.06 14.97 3.59
C GLN A 364 24.85 13.88 4.35
N ASP A 365 25.56 14.26 5.41
CA ASP A 365 26.33 13.33 6.24
C ASP A 365 25.46 12.56 7.25
N GLY A 366 24.14 12.83 7.31
CA GLY A 366 23.19 12.24 8.24
C GLY A 366 23.14 12.91 9.62
N SER A 367 23.91 13.98 9.85
CA SER A 367 23.71 14.87 11.00
C SER A 367 22.54 15.81 10.75
N ALA A 368 22.13 16.59 11.75
CA ALA A 368 21.08 17.60 11.56
C ALA A 368 21.48 18.97 12.09
N HIS A 369 20.90 20.01 11.49
CA HIS A 369 20.93 21.37 12.02
C HIS A 369 19.55 21.85 12.43
N VAL A 370 19.50 22.78 13.39
CA VAL A 370 18.26 23.33 13.92
C VAL A 370 17.68 24.34 12.94
N LEU A 371 16.45 24.10 12.51
CA LEU A 371 15.67 25.04 11.71
C LEU A 371 14.70 25.85 12.58
N ARG A 372 14.12 25.23 13.61
CA ARG A 372 13.25 25.89 14.58
C ARG A 372 13.58 25.44 15.99
N GLN A 373 14.10 26.35 16.80
CA GLN A 373 14.37 26.15 18.22
C GLN A 373 13.08 26.34 19.04
N PRO A 374 12.75 25.48 20.02
CA PRO A 374 11.62 25.68 20.92
C PRO A 374 11.93 26.68 22.04
N SER A 375 13.14 27.24 22.10
CA SER A 375 13.62 28.08 23.19
C SER A 375 14.52 29.22 22.70
N ILE A 376 14.91 30.08 23.64
CA ILE A 376 15.86 31.17 23.43
C ILE A 376 17.32 30.71 23.33
N VAL A 377 17.62 29.43 23.59
CA VAL A 377 19.00 28.92 23.55
C VAL A 377 19.40 28.67 22.10
N GLU A 378 20.26 29.52 21.57
CA GLU A 378 20.79 29.36 20.22
C GLU A 378 21.86 28.28 20.15
N HIS A 379 21.66 27.29 19.29
CA HIS A 379 22.66 26.25 19.00
C HIS A 379 22.43 25.68 17.59
N PRO A 380 23.48 25.44 16.81
CA PRO A 380 23.34 25.07 15.40
C PRO A 380 22.78 23.66 15.19
N THR A 381 23.07 22.70 16.08
CA THR A 381 22.74 21.27 15.87
C THR A 381 21.82 20.66 16.92
N ARG A 382 21.50 21.41 17.98
CA ARG A 382 20.86 20.86 19.18
C ARG A 382 19.58 21.61 19.50
N LEU A 383 18.49 20.86 19.61
CA LEU A 383 17.25 21.38 20.12
C LEU A 383 17.31 21.48 21.65
N PHE A 384 16.77 22.55 22.21
CA PHE A 384 16.66 22.80 23.64
C PHE A 384 15.20 23.11 23.99
N PHE A 385 14.60 22.24 24.80
CA PHE A 385 13.23 22.36 25.26
C PHE A 385 13.21 22.74 26.75
N PRO A 386 12.49 23.80 27.14
CA PRO A 386 12.33 24.15 28.54
C PRO A 386 11.44 23.12 29.23
N VAL A 387 11.92 22.55 30.33
CA VAL A 387 11.15 21.63 31.17
C VAL A 387 11.34 21.97 32.64
N ARG A 388 10.32 21.72 33.47
CA ARG A 388 10.39 21.99 34.90
C ARG A 388 10.03 20.75 35.70
N THR A 389 10.80 20.48 36.75
CA THR A 389 10.49 19.41 37.71
C THR A 389 9.42 19.86 38.71
N PRO A 390 8.58 18.95 39.19
CA PRO A 390 7.61 19.26 40.24
C PRO A 390 8.33 19.50 41.58
N PRO A 391 7.67 20.13 42.57
CA PRO A 391 8.27 20.40 43.88
C PRO A 391 8.57 19.14 44.70
N GLU A 392 7.96 18.01 44.36
CA GLU A 392 8.15 16.72 45.03
C GLU A 392 9.21 15.87 44.30
N GLN A 393 10.10 15.22 45.05
CA GLN A 393 11.00 14.21 44.50
C GLN A 393 10.22 12.93 44.23
N LYS A 394 10.10 12.54 42.96
CA LYS A 394 9.43 11.31 42.52
C LYS A 394 9.99 10.81 41.21
N LEU A 395 9.47 9.68 40.72
CA LEU A 395 9.74 9.22 39.36
C LEU A 395 9.19 10.24 38.36
N LEU A 396 10.04 10.68 37.44
CA LEU A 396 9.72 11.66 36.41
C LEU A 396 9.84 11.03 35.03
N ARG A 397 8.90 11.35 34.15
CA ARG A 397 8.93 10.90 32.76
C ARG A 397 8.67 12.03 31.78
N LEU A 398 9.22 11.82 30.60
CA LEU A 398 9.06 12.68 29.44
C LEU A 398 9.04 11.79 28.20
N ARG A 399 8.18 12.10 27.23
CA ARG A 399 8.19 11.42 25.94
C ARG A 399 8.67 12.36 24.85
N CYS A 400 9.59 11.86 24.02
CA CYS A 400 10.12 12.58 22.87
C CYS A 400 9.78 11.80 21.60
N ASN A 401 8.94 12.40 20.75
CA ASN A 401 8.54 11.83 19.47
C ASN A 401 9.24 12.56 18.33
N MET A 402 9.67 11.81 17.32
CA MET A 402 10.27 12.33 16.10
C MET A 402 9.40 11.95 14.92
N TYR A 403 9.05 12.96 14.11
CA TYR A 403 8.18 12.81 12.97
C TYR A 403 8.86 13.28 11.69
N TRP A 404 8.55 12.62 10.59
CA TRP A 404 8.93 13.06 9.25
C TRP A 404 7.71 12.95 8.32
N GLN A 405 7.38 14.05 7.63
CA GLN A 405 6.13 14.15 6.84
C GLN A 405 4.87 13.73 7.64
N GLN A 406 4.84 14.12 8.92
CA GLN A 406 3.84 13.75 9.92
C GLN A 406 3.80 12.27 10.32
N GLU A 407 4.55 11.37 9.69
CA GLU A 407 4.69 9.99 10.15
C GLU A 407 5.57 9.95 11.41
N LEU A 408 5.11 9.26 12.46
CA LEU A 408 5.93 8.96 13.63
C LEU A 408 6.97 7.91 13.21
N ILE A 409 8.23 8.32 13.16
CA ILE A 409 9.35 7.44 12.80
C ILE A 409 10.00 6.81 14.02
N GLN A 410 9.97 7.52 15.15
CA GLN A 410 10.56 7.06 16.40
C GLN A 410 9.92 7.73 17.63
N SER A 411 9.73 6.96 18.71
CA SER A 411 9.33 7.46 20.02
C SER A 411 10.31 7.01 21.10
N ARG A 412 10.59 7.90 22.04
CA ARG A 412 11.44 7.64 23.20
C ARG A 412 10.72 7.94 24.50
N LEU A 413 10.83 7.04 25.46
CA LEU A 413 10.47 7.28 26.85
C LEU A 413 11.71 7.61 27.67
N ILE A 414 11.72 8.80 28.24
CA ILE A 414 12.72 9.25 29.20
C ILE A 414 12.17 9.00 30.60
N ILE A 415 12.95 8.35 31.46
CA ILE A 415 12.67 8.10 32.86
C ILE A 415 13.82 8.68 33.69
N ALA A 416 13.50 9.53 34.66
CA ALA A 416 14.44 10.04 35.65
C ALA A 416 13.99 9.62 37.05
N VAL A 417 14.90 8.96 37.75
CA VAL A 417 14.81 8.57 39.17
C VAL A 417 16.04 9.11 39.90
N PRO A 418 16.06 9.17 41.24
CA PRO A 418 17.27 9.57 41.96
C PRO A 418 18.48 8.71 41.56
N GLY A 419 19.54 9.35 41.05
CA GLY A 419 20.78 8.70 40.64
C GLY A 419 20.78 8.09 39.23
N GLU A 420 19.69 8.15 38.46
CA GLU A 420 19.64 7.62 37.09
C GLU A 420 18.63 8.37 36.21
N ILE A 421 19.08 8.76 35.03
CA ILE A 421 18.29 9.31 33.93
C ILE A 421 18.55 8.44 32.71
N LYS A 422 17.49 7.93 32.10
CA LYS A 422 17.55 6.98 31.00
C LYS A 422 16.53 7.30 29.92
N SER A 423 16.96 7.23 28.66
CA SER A 423 16.12 7.35 27.47
C SER A 423 16.08 6.01 26.74
N THR A 424 14.88 5.50 26.47
CA THR A 424 14.66 4.20 25.79
C THR A 424 13.75 4.41 24.58
N VAL A 425 14.11 3.85 23.44
CA VAL A 425 13.26 3.81 22.24
C VAL A 425 12.27 2.65 22.39
N ASP A 426 10.97 2.95 22.41
CA ASP A 426 9.89 1.95 22.56
C ASP A 426 8.98 1.85 21.32
N PHE A 427 9.23 2.69 20.32
CA PHE A 427 8.62 2.60 19.00
C PHE A 427 9.59 3.04 17.91
N ARG A 428 9.72 2.21 16.87
CA ARG A 428 10.36 2.57 15.59
C ARG A 428 9.75 1.81 14.44
N ILE A 429 9.61 2.46 13.28
CA ILE A 429 9.12 1.83 12.03
C ILE A 429 10.15 1.84 10.91
N ALA A 430 11.32 2.40 11.20
CA ALA A 430 12.37 2.61 10.24
C ALA A 430 13.74 2.34 10.85
N ASP A 431 14.59 1.75 10.01
CA ASP A 431 16.02 1.60 10.17
C ASP A 431 16.76 2.46 9.11
N PRO A 432 17.94 3.01 9.45
CA PRO A 432 18.98 3.57 8.59
C PRO A 432 18.97 3.47 7.08
N VAL A 433 18.51 2.42 6.40
CA VAL A 433 18.93 2.21 5.00
C VAL A 433 17.80 2.33 3.97
N ASP A 434 16.52 2.17 4.35
CA ASP A 434 15.43 1.92 3.38
C ASP A 434 14.38 3.06 3.21
N VAL A 435 14.38 4.03 4.13
CA VAL A 435 13.51 5.23 4.08
C VAL A 435 13.80 6.16 2.87
N LEU A 436 14.93 6.02 2.16
CA LEU A 436 15.50 7.01 1.21
C LEU A 436 14.99 6.83 -0.20
N ARG A 437 14.37 5.69 -0.53
CA ARG A 437 13.69 5.55 -1.83
C ARG A 437 12.29 6.17 -1.82
N ARG A 438 11.88 6.81 -0.72
CA ARG A 438 10.60 7.49 -0.58
C ARG A 438 10.60 8.83 -1.32
N SER A 439 10.25 8.78 -2.58
CA SER A 439 9.37 9.79 -3.18
C SER A 439 7.93 9.28 -3.06
N THR A 440 7.43 9.14 -1.84
CA THR A 440 6.00 8.89 -1.65
C THR A 440 5.26 10.23 -1.77
N PRO A 441 4.32 10.39 -2.72
CA PRO A 441 3.47 11.57 -2.76
C PRO A 441 2.47 11.59 -1.59
N TYR A 442 2.36 10.50 -0.84
CA TYR A 442 1.36 10.33 0.21
C TYR A 442 1.83 11.00 1.50
N GLN A 443 1.10 12.03 1.92
CA GLN A 443 1.28 12.70 3.20
C GLN A 443 0.29 12.14 4.22
N TYR A 444 0.74 11.95 5.45
CA TYR A 444 -0.16 11.63 6.57
C TYR A 444 -1.00 12.86 6.91
N SER A 445 -2.27 12.62 7.27
CA SER A 445 -3.14 13.64 7.86
C SER A 445 -2.97 13.69 9.38
N ALA A 446 -2.68 12.54 9.99
CA ALA A 446 -2.31 12.45 11.39
C ALA A 446 -1.53 11.17 11.72
N SER A 447 -0.76 11.27 12.80
CA SER A 447 -0.15 10.14 13.50
C SER A 447 -0.57 10.13 14.96
N LEU A 448 -1.06 8.98 15.39
CA LEU A 448 -1.54 8.72 16.73
C LEU A 448 -0.63 7.71 17.41
N LEU A 449 -0.34 7.94 18.69
CA LEU A 449 0.34 6.98 19.56
C LEU A 449 -0.52 6.79 20.82
N LEU A 450 -0.99 5.57 21.05
CA LEU A 450 -1.66 5.18 22.29
C LEU A 450 -0.72 4.31 23.10
N ASN A 451 -0.45 4.68 24.34
CA ASN A 451 0.43 3.91 25.20
C ASN A 451 -0.04 3.92 26.66
N ASP A 452 0.28 2.84 27.38
CA ASP A 452 0.13 2.77 28.83
C ASP A 452 1.12 3.73 29.49
N ASP A 453 0.65 4.45 30.51
CA ASP A 453 1.48 5.29 31.36
C ASP A 453 1.88 4.59 32.66
N GLY A 454 1.76 3.27 32.75
CA GLY A 454 2.19 2.44 33.87
C GLY A 454 1.44 2.69 35.18
N ARG A 455 0.35 3.48 35.18
CA ARG A 455 -0.49 3.77 36.35
C ARG A 455 -1.94 3.33 36.15
N GLY A 456 -2.18 2.47 35.16
CA GLY A 456 -3.53 2.08 34.76
C GLY A 456 -4.26 3.18 33.98
N THR A 457 -3.54 4.19 33.49
CA THR A 457 -4.00 5.22 32.57
C THR A 457 -3.24 5.10 31.24
N HIS A 458 -3.86 5.52 30.15
CA HIS A 458 -3.28 5.50 28.81
C HIS A 458 -3.20 6.94 28.32
N ALA A 459 -2.13 7.26 27.61
CA ALA A 459 -2.00 8.53 26.93
C ALA A 459 -2.24 8.34 25.44
N LEU A 460 -3.21 9.06 24.89
CA LEU A 460 -3.40 9.23 23.46
C LEU A 460 -2.67 10.50 23.04
N ARG A 461 -1.68 10.37 22.16
CA ARG A 461 -0.92 11.49 21.60
C ARG A 461 -1.21 11.59 20.12
N VAL A 462 -1.50 12.81 19.68
CA VAL A 462 -1.87 13.11 18.30
C VAL A 462 -0.95 14.18 17.77
N LEU A 463 -0.43 13.96 16.56
CA LEU A 463 0.10 14.99 15.70
C LEU A 463 -0.70 14.97 14.40
N ALA A 464 -1.41 16.06 14.09
CA ALA A 464 -2.23 16.17 12.89
C ALA A 464 -1.87 17.41 12.07
N ARG A 465 -2.33 17.49 10.81
CA ARG A 465 -2.15 18.66 9.95
C ARG A 465 -3.23 19.71 10.19
N GLU A 466 -2.83 20.95 10.45
CA GLU A 466 -3.73 22.11 10.51
C GLU A 466 -3.22 23.17 9.52
N GLY A 467 -3.68 23.06 8.27
CA GLY A 467 -3.15 23.89 7.17
C GLY A 467 -1.65 23.65 6.96
N ALA A 468 -0.85 24.71 7.10
CA ALA A 468 0.62 24.65 7.02
C ALA A 468 1.30 24.27 8.36
N ASN A 469 0.54 24.19 9.45
CA ASN A 469 1.07 23.94 10.79
C ASN A 469 0.78 22.50 11.27
N ALA A 470 1.49 22.08 12.31
CA ALA A 470 1.23 20.83 13.00
C ALA A 470 0.37 21.09 14.26
N LEU A 471 -0.70 20.32 14.41
CA LEU A 471 -1.58 20.32 15.57
C LEU A 471 -1.12 19.23 16.54
N ARG A 472 -0.64 19.64 17.71
CA ARG A 472 -0.24 18.75 18.82
C ARG A 472 -1.40 18.62 19.80
N ALA A 473 -1.83 17.39 20.08
CA ALA A 473 -2.83 17.12 21.12
C ALA A 473 -2.44 15.90 21.97
N GLU A 474 -2.87 15.88 23.22
CA GLU A 474 -2.68 14.78 24.15
C GLU A 474 -3.90 14.62 25.05
N ALA A 475 -4.27 13.38 25.34
CA ALA A 475 -5.37 13.00 26.22
C ALA A 475 -4.93 11.88 27.16
N ALA A 476 -5.28 12.01 28.45
CA ALA A 476 -5.15 10.91 29.41
C ALA A 476 -6.50 10.20 29.58
N ILE A 477 -6.48 8.86 29.52
CA ILE A 477 -7.67 8.00 29.49
C ILE A 477 -7.46 6.89 30.51
N THR A 478 -8.44 6.61 31.38
CA THR A 478 -8.26 5.49 32.32
C THR A 478 -8.34 4.16 31.58
N GLY A 479 -7.52 3.18 31.99
CA GLY A 479 -7.45 1.86 31.37
C GLY A 479 -8.80 1.14 31.39
N HIS A 480 -9.57 1.27 32.47
CA HIS A 480 -10.93 0.71 32.54
C HIS A 480 -11.88 1.36 31.51
N GLN A 481 -11.84 2.70 31.36
CA GLN A 481 -12.68 3.39 30.38
C GLN A 481 -12.33 2.99 28.95
N LEU A 482 -11.04 2.96 28.62
CA LEU A 482 -10.56 2.55 27.30
C LEU A 482 -10.94 1.09 27.00
N THR A 483 -10.65 0.17 27.92
CA THR A 483 -10.97 -1.26 27.76
C THR A 483 -12.47 -1.47 27.57
N SER A 484 -13.31 -0.80 28.38
CA SER A 484 -14.77 -0.89 28.25
C SER A 484 -15.26 -0.37 26.89
N ALA A 485 -14.71 0.76 26.42
CA ALA A 485 -15.08 1.34 25.12
C ALA A 485 -14.67 0.44 23.95
N ILE A 486 -13.46 -0.15 23.98
CA ILE A 486 -12.98 -1.12 22.99
C ILE A 486 -13.89 -2.36 22.99
N ARG A 487 -14.22 -2.89 24.17
CA ARG A 487 -15.11 -4.05 24.32
C ARG A 487 -16.50 -3.77 23.74
N MET A 488 -17.10 -2.61 24.01
CA MET A 488 -18.39 -2.22 23.45
C MET A 488 -18.35 -2.09 21.91
N ALA A 489 -17.28 -1.48 21.37
CA ALA A 489 -17.12 -1.36 19.92
C ALA A 489 -16.99 -2.72 19.22
N ARG A 490 -16.22 -3.66 19.79
CA ARG A 490 -16.15 -5.04 19.28
C ARG A 490 -17.45 -5.78 19.48
N GLY A 491 -18.12 -5.65 20.63
CA GLY A 491 -19.44 -6.21 20.88
C GLY A 491 -20.47 -5.78 19.83
N ALA A 492 -20.43 -4.51 19.39
CA ALA A 492 -21.26 -4.02 18.30
C ALA A 492 -20.96 -4.70 16.96
N LEU A 493 -19.67 -4.88 16.60
CA LEU A 493 -19.27 -5.65 15.40
C LEU A 493 -19.80 -7.08 15.46
N ARG A 494 -19.68 -7.75 16.63
CA ARG A 494 -20.19 -9.11 16.87
C ARG A 494 -21.71 -9.18 16.72
N ARG A 495 -22.44 -8.22 17.30
CA ARG A 495 -23.90 -8.14 17.19
C ARG A 495 -24.34 -7.96 15.75
N VAL A 496 -23.67 -7.11 14.99
CA VAL A 496 -23.93 -6.94 13.56
C VAL A 496 -23.64 -8.22 12.78
N ALA A 497 -22.54 -8.91 13.09
CA ALA A 497 -22.13 -10.10 12.38
C ALA A 497 -23.00 -11.34 12.66
N TRP A 498 -23.44 -11.58 13.90
CA TRP A 498 -24.17 -12.80 14.28
C TRP A 498 -25.23 -12.62 15.36
N GLY A 499 -25.63 -11.39 15.68
CA GLY A 499 -26.76 -11.09 16.57
C GLY A 499 -26.44 -11.10 18.07
N SER A 500 -25.20 -11.38 18.47
CA SER A 500 -24.77 -11.40 19.88
C SER A 500 -23.50 -10.56 20.09
N GLU A 501 -23.34 -9.96 21.27
CA GLU A 501 -22.08 -9.30 21.67
C GLU A 501 -21.01 -10.31 22.14
N GLU A 502 -21.42 -11.54 22.43
CA GLU A 502 -20.54 -12.62 22.88
C GLU A 502 -19.65 -13.15 21.74
N PRO A 503 -18.48 -13.72 22.05
CA PRO A 503 -17.64 -14.43 21.07
C PRO A 503 -18.42 -15.47 20.27
N TRP A 504 -18.03 -15.66 19.01
CA TRP A 504 -18.74 -16.56 18.10
C TRP A 504 -18.71 -18.02 18.59
N ARG A 505 -19.84 -18.71 18.41
CA ARG A 505 -20.05 -20.13 18.69
C ARG A 505 -20.79 -20.75 17.50
N GLU A 506 -20.69 -22.07 17.35
CA GLU A 506 -21.27 -22.80 16.21
C GLU A 506 -22.79 -22.63 16.09
N GLU A 507 -23.49 -22.28 17.18
CA GLU A 507 -24.92 -21.97 17.20
C GLU A 507 -25.30 -20.62 16.59
N PHE A 508 -24.33 -19.72 16.35
CA PHE A 508 -24.58 -18.39 15.80
C PHE A 508 -24.37 -18.35 14.29
N ASP A 509 -25.43 -18.00 13.57
CA ASP A 509 -25.40 -17.83 12.12
C ASP A 509 -24.83 -16.47 11.70
N TYR A 510 -24.14 -16.46 10.56
CA TYR A 510 -23.66 -15.23 9.96
C TYR A 510 -24.81 -14.46 9.31
N ARG A 511 -25.14 -13.27 9.83
CA ARG A 511 -26.29 -12.45 9.41
C ARG A 511 -26.18 -11.87 7.99
N TYR A 512 -24.98 -11.85 7.42
CA TYR A 512 -24.71 -11.39 6.06
C TYR A 512 -24.34 -12.54 5.11
N GLY A 513 -24.67 -13.78 5.51
CA GLY A 513 -24.55 -14.97 4.65
C GLY A 513 -25.52 -14.96 3.46
N VAL A 514 -26.53 -14.10 3.54
CA VAL A 514 -27.56 -13.83 2.53
C VAL A 514 -27.64 -12.31 2.29
N PRO A 515 -28.15 -11.86 1.13
CA PRO A 515 -28.32 -10.43 0.86
C PRO A 515 -29.18 -9.74 1.95
N PRO A 516 -28.69 -8.69 2.62
CA PRO A 516 -29.40 -8.04 3.71
C PRO A 516 -30.52 -7.12 3.17
N SER A 517 -31.56 -6.90 3.98
CA SER A 517 -32.56 -5.86 3.69
C SER A 517 -32.00 -4.46 3.96
N VAL A 518 -32.56 -3.43 3.32
CA VAL A 518 -32.19 -2.02 3.57
C VAL A 518 -32.38 -1.66 5.06
N GLU A 519 -33.41 -2.22 5.70
CA GLU A 519 -33.68 -2.03 7.12
C GLU A 519 -32.57 -2.64 8.00
N GLN A 520 -32.13 -3.86 7.70
CA GLN A 520 -31.01 -4.49 8.41
C GLN A 520 -29.74 -3.64 8.31
N VAL A 521 -29.36 -3.23 7.09
CA VAL A 521 -28.17 -2.40 6.87
C VAL A 521 -28.28 -1.07 7.61
N THR A 522 -29.47 -0.47 7.62
CA THR A 522 -29.77 0.77 8.37
C THR A 522 -29.52 0.61 9.86
N ASN A 523 -30.15 -0.39 10.48
CA ASN A 523 -30.06 -0.65 11.91
C ASN A 523 -28.63 -1.04 12.33
N ASP A 524 -27.94 -1.82 11.50
CA ASP A 524 -26.58 -2.25 11.77
C ASP A 524 -25.59 -1.08 11.66
N LEU A 525 -25.70 -0.21 10.64
CA LEU A 525 -24.87 1.00 10.54
C LEU A 525 -25.11 1.97 11.70
N ILE A 526 -26.36 2.13 12.15
CA ILE A 526 -26.69 2.94 13.33
C ILE A 526 -26.04 2.34 14.58
N THR A 527 -26.16 1.02 14.78
CA THR A 527 -25.54 0.30 15.91
C THR A 527 -24.03 0.51 15.94
N LEU A 528 -23.38 0.44 14.78
CA LEU A 528 -21.94 0.66 14.66
C LEU A 528 -21.59 2.13 14.92
N ALA A 529 -22.37 3.09 14.41
CA ALA A 529 -22.09 4.51 14.56
C ALA A 529 -22.24 4.97 16.01
N VAL A 530 -23.25 4.48 16.73
CA VAL A 530 -23.45 4.76 18.16
C VAL A 530 -22.26 4.31 18.99
N ASN A 531 -21.79 3.07 18.78
CA ASN A 531 -20.65 2.54 19.54
C ASN A 531 -19.32 3.15 19.08
N GLY A 532 -19.17 3.44 17.79
CA GLY A 532 -18.05 4.16 17.21
C GLY A 532 -17.91 5.58 17.74
N TYR A 533 -19.02 6.29 17.89
CA TYR A 533 -19.06 7.65 18.43
C TYR A 533 -18.74 7.67 19.92
N ARG A 534 -19.22 6.69 20.69
CA ARG A 534 -18.87 6.53 22.10
C ARG A 534 -17.38 6.26 22.29
N LEU A 535 -16.79 5.40 21.46
CA LEU A 535 -15.35 5.14 21.46
C LEU A 535 -14.57 6.41 21.09
N HIS A 536 -14.95 7.08 20.01
CA HIS A 536 -14.35 8.35 19.59
C HIS A 536 -14.41 9.39 20.71
N HIS A 537 -15.57 9.57 21.34
CA HIS A 537 -15.76 10.49 22.47
C HIS A 537 -14.84 10.17 23.66
N VAL A 538 -14.64 8.89 24.01
CA VAL A 538 -13.70 8.50 25.08
C VAL A 538 -12.27 8.92 24.74
N LEU A 539 -11.87 8.80 23.47
CA LEU A 539 -10.53 9.17 23.01
C LEU A 539 -10.32 10.70 22.97
N VAL A 540 -11.32 11.46 22.50
CA VAL A 540 -11.15 12.90 22.24
C VAL A 540 -11.53 13.82 23.41
N ARG A 541 -12.41 13.41 24.33
CA ARG A 541 -12.94 14.28 25.42
C ARG A 541 -11.89 14.79 26.41
N ALA A 542 -10.70 14.20 26.41
CA ALA A 542 -9.59 14.59 27.26
C ALA A 542 -8.47 15.32 26.50
N LEU A 543 -8.61 15.49 25.17
CA LEU A 543 -7.65 16.25 24.38
C LEU A 543 -7.62 17.70 24.87
N GLY A 544 -6.45 18.30 24.98
CA GLY A 544 -6.31 19.73 25.32
C GLY A 544 -6.41 20.08 26.82
N ARG A 545 -6.73 19.13 27.71
CA ARG A 545 -6.79 19.37 29.17
C ARG A 545 -5.45 19.72 29.83
N SER A 546 -4.34 19.69 29.08
CA SER A 546 -2.99 20.00 29.55
C SER A 546 -2.57 21.45 29.27
N GLY A 547 -3.49 22.37 28.93
CA GLY A 547 -3.20 23.78 28.63
C GLY A 547 -4.39 24.73 28.85
N ASN A 548 -4.27 25.98 28.39
CA ASN A 548 -5.33 27.01 28.49
C ASN A 548 -6.50 26.82 27.49
N GLU A 549 -6.48 25.75 26.69
CA GLU A 549 -7.49 25.48 25.67
C GLU A 549 -8.54 24.49 26.20
N SER A 550 -9.81 24.72 25.87
CA SER A 550 -10.88 23.81 26.30
C SER A 550 -10.79 22.47 25.55
N ALA A 551 -11.22 21.39 26.20
CA ALA A 551 -11.18 20.07 25.57
C ALA A 551 -12.06 19.97 24.31
N TYR A 552 -13.14 20.75 24.27
CA TYR A 552 -14.02 20.84 23.10
C TYR A 552 -13.33 21.51 21.91
N SER A 553 -12.65 22.65 22.13
CA SER A 553 -11.90 23.35 21.08
C SER A 553 -10.84 22.46 20.44
N MET A 554 -10.07 21.74 21.26
CA MET A 554 -9.05 20.83 20.75
C MET A 554 -9.64 19.64 19.98
N ALA A 555 -10.73 19.05 20.50
CA ALA A 555 -11.42 17.96 19.82
C ALA A 555 -11.97 18.39 18.45
N ASP A 556 -12.56 19.58 18.34
CA ASP A 556 -13.06 20.14 17.08
C ASP A 556 -11.94 20.37 16.08
N ARG A 557 -10.78 20.91 16.52
CA ARG A 557 -9.60 21.10 15.66
C ARG A 557 -9.02 19.78 15.16
N VAL A 558 -8.92 18.77 16.02
CA VAL A 558 -8.50 17.41 15.61
C VAL A 558 -9.51 16.80 14.64
N GLY A 559 -10.82 16.96 14.90
CA GLY A 559 -11.89 16.51 14.00
C GLY A 559 -11.89 17.22 12.64
N ALA A 560 -11.50 18.49 12.60
CA ALA A 560 -11.32 19.26 11.36
C ALA A 560 -10.07 18.82 10.59
N ALA A 561 -8.94 18.61 11.28
CA ALA A 561 -7.70 18.10 10.69
C ALA A 561 -7.87 16.71 10.05
N LEU A 562 -8.78 15.90 10.59
CA LEU A 562 -9.16 14.58 10.09
C LEU A 562 -10.48 14.58 9.29
N GLY A 563 -10.94 15.75 8.85
CA GLY A 563 -12.18 15.87 8.09
C GLY A 563 -12.08 15.27 6.68
N ASP A 564 -10.97 15.53 6.00
CA ASP A 564 -10.75 15.02 4.64
C ASP A 564 -10.15 13.61 4.64
N PRO A 565 -10.48 12.77 3.65
CA PRO A 565 -9.77 11.52 3.38
C PRO A 565 -8.25 11.70 3.36
N GLY A 566 -7.52 10.76 3.95
CA GLY A 566 -6.07 10.81 4.00
C GLY A 566 -5.47 9.62 4.74
N PHE A 567 -4.14 9.61 4.86
CA PHE A 567 -3.41 8.54 5.53
C PHE A 567 -3.32 8.82 7.03
N VAL A 568 -3.68 7.84 7.85
CA VAL A 568 -3.65 7.97 9.31
C VAL A 568 -2.85 6.80 9.88
N GLN A 569 -1.79 7.15 10.60
CA GLN A 569 -0.96 6.18 11.31
C GLN A 569 -1.44 6.02 12.74
N ILE A 570 -1.56 4.78 13.20
CA ILE A 570 -1.81 4.44 14.61
C ILE A 570 -0.66 3.58 15.08
N ALA A 571 0.36 4.23 15.62
CA ALA A 571 1.60 3.58 16.06
C ALA A 571 1.35 2.65 17.24
N LEU A 572 1.74 1.38 17.10
CA LEU A 572 1.68 0.39 18.16
C LEU A 572 3.09 0.15 18.72
N GLN A 573 3.29 0.58 19.97
CA GLN A 573 4.54 0.33 20.69
C GLN A 573 4.76 -1.17 20.96
N GLU A 574 6.01 -1.52 21.27
CA GLU A 574 6.36 -2.87 21.70
C GLU A 574 5.53 -3.28 22.94
N GLY A 575 4.94 -4.48 22.92
CA GLY A 575 4.10 -4.98 24.01
C GLY A 575 2.75 -4.25 24.18
N ALA A 576 2.24 -3.57 23.16
CA ALA A 576 0.93 -2.93 23.20
C ALA A 576 -0.18 -3.91 23.60
N ARG A 577 -0.92 -3.57 24.67
CA ARG A 577 -1.99 -4.42 25.23
C ARG A 577 -3.40 -4.05 24.75
N HIS A 578 -3.53 -2.94 24.04
CA HIS A 578 -4.80 -2.41 23.55
C HIS A 578 -4.67 -2.04 22.09
N VAL A 579 -5.51 -2.64 21.27
CA VAL A 579 -5.66 -2.29 19.86
C VAL A 579 -7.02 -1.64 19.69
N ILE A 580 -7.04 -0.36 19.32
CA ILE A 580 -8.31 0.37 19.14
C ILE A 580 -8.93 -0.06 17.79
N PRO A 581 -10.24 -0.39 17.74
CA PRO A 581 -10.99 -0.60 16.50
C PRO A 581 -11.13 0.70 15.69
N ALA A 582 -10.03 1.23 15.14
CA ALA A 582 -10.02 2.60 14.63
C ALA A 582 -10.89 2.79 13.39
N ALA A 583 -11.15 1.72 12.64
CA ALA A 583 -12.10 1.75 11.52
C ALA A 583 -13.52 2.11 11.99
N MET A 584 -13.88 1.74 13.22
CA MET A 584 -15.18 2.04 13.85
C MET A 584 -15.29 3.45 14.39
N LEU A 585 -14.19 4.22 14.50
CA LEU A 585 -14.26 5.58 15.03
C LEU A 585 -15.20 6.41 14.18
N TYR A 586 -16.22 6.96 14.83
CA TYR A 586 -17.26 7.77 14.20
C TYR A 586 -17.21 9.19 14.74
N ASP A 587 -16.98 10.15 13.86
CA ASP A 587 -16.59 11.51 14.24
C ASP A 587 -17.44 12.61 13.59
N LEU A 588 -18.63 12.26 13.10
CA LEU A 588 -19.69 13.24 12.87
C LEU A 588 -20.52 13.41 14.14
N PRO A 589 -21.11 14.60 14.38
CA PRO A 589 -22.02 14.81 15.50
C PRO A 589 -23.16 13.78 15.52
N LEU A 590 -23.42 13.19 16.68
CA LEU A 590 -24.42 12.15 16.87
C LEU A 590 -25.00 12.22 18.28
N ASP A 591 -26.31 12.24 18.42
CA ASP A 591 -26.98 11.96 19.69
C ASP A 591 -27.16 10.44 19.81
N SER A 592 -26.21 9.82 20.51
CA SER A 592 -26.17 8.36 20.69
C SER A 592 -27.34 7.76 21.49
N ASN A 593 -28.25 8.58 22.00
CA ASN A 593 -29.46 8.15 22.73
C ASN A 593 -30.76 8.64 22.07
N ALA A 594 -30.70 9.27 20.89
CA ALA A 594 -31.90 9.66 20.16
C ALA A 594 -32.74 8.41 19.81
N PRO A 595 -34.08 8.46 20.00
CA PRO A 595 -34.94 7.31 19.75
C PRO A 595 -35.07 6.98 18.26
N ASP A 596 -35.01 8.01 17.40
CA ASP A 596 -35.28 7.90 15.95
C ASP A 596 -34.03 8.28 15.14
N LEU A 597 -32.96 7.48 15.27
CA LEU A 597 -31.79 7.63 14.40
C LEU A 597 -32.12 7.14 12.99
N VAL A 598 -31.73 7.93 11.98
CA VAL A 598 -31.95 7.59 10.57
C VAL A 598 -30.66 7.65 9.77
N LEU A 599 -30.59 6.93 8.65
CA LEU A 599 -29.46 7.06 7.74
C LEU A 599 -29.52 8.33 6.89
N CYS A 600 -28.34 8.83 6.55
CA CYS A 600 -28.13 9.94 5.63
C CYS A 600 -28.82 9.67 4.28
N GLN A 601 -29.73 10.56 3.89
CA GLN A 601 -30.50 10.43 2.65
C GLN A 601 -29.62 10.46 1.40
N ASP A 602 -28.55 11.27 1.41
CA ASP A 602 -27.57 11.27 0.32
C ASP A 602 -26.92 9.89 0.19
N PHE A 603 -26.56 9.23 1.30
CA PHE A 603 -26.00 7.89 1.24
C PHE A 603 -27.00 6.89 0.61
N LEU A 604 -28.25 6.90 1.07
CA LEU A 604 -29.29 6.01 0.54
C LEU A 604 -29.54 6.21 -0.96
N ALA A 605 -29.53 7.47 -1.44
CA ALA A 605 -29.72 7.80 -2.85
C ALA A 605 -28.55 7.33 -3.75
N TRP A 606 -27.34 7.25 -3.23
CA TRP A 606 -26.19 6.69 -3.96
C TRP A 606 -26.14 5.16 -3.84
N ALA A 607 -26.58 4.60 -2.71
CA ALA A 607 -26.74 3.17 -2.52
C ALA A 607 -27.74 2.55 -3.50
N SER A 608 -28.90 3.20 -3.72
CA SER A 608 -29.92 2.71 -4.66
C SER A 608 -29.46 2.67 -6.12
N ARG A 609 -28.40 3.41 -6.46
CA ARG A 609 -27.77 3.43 -7.80
C ARG A 609 -26.52 2.55 -7.89
N ASN A 610 -26.13 1.88 -6.81
CA ASN A 610 -24.88 1.14 -6.70
C ASN A 610 -23.62 1.99 -6.95
N GLU A 611 -23.65 3.27 -6.55
CA GLU A 611 -22.59 4.25 -6.79
C GLU A 611 -21.89 4.68 -5.48
N ILE A 612 -22.01 3.92 -4.39
CA ILE A 612 -21.43 4.25 -3.07
C ILE A 612 -19.95 4.66 -3.14
N PRO A 613 -19.06 3.99 -3.91
CA PRO A 613 -17.65 4.40 -4.00
C PRO A 613 -17.42 5.84 -4.49
N LEU A 614 -18.38 6.41 -5.22
CA LEU A 614 -18.34 7.78 -5.74
C LEU A 614 -19.10 8.78 -4.85
N SER A 615 -19.76 8.30 -3.79
CA SER A 615 -20.64 9.10 -2.94
C SER A 615 -19.90 10.29 -2.29
N PRO A 616 -20.52 11.49 -2.27
CA PRO A 616 -19.98 12.64 -1.55
C PRO A 616 -19.89 12.42 -0.04
N CYS A 617 -20.64 11.46 0.52
CA CYS A 617 -20.57 11.10 1.93
C CYS A 617 -19.15 10.70 2.35
N LEU A 618 -18.47 9.88 1.55
CA LEU A 618 -17.14 9.35 1.85
C LEU A 618 -16.04 10.43 1.82
N ARG A 619 -16.35 11.64 1.33
CA ARG A 619 -15.45 12.80 1.29
C ARG A 619 -15.96 13.96 2.16
N ARG A 620 -16.93 13.72 3.05
CA ARG A 620 -17.61 14.74 3.88
C ARG A 620 -18.20 15.92 3.07
N ARG A 621 -18.69 15.66 1.86
CA ARG A 621 -19.35 16.66 1.00
C ARG A 621 -20.87 16.50 0.89
N CYS A 622 -21.44 15.54 1.64
CA CYS A 622 -22.89 15.36 1.72
C CYS A 622 -23.52 16.42 2.64
N ARG A 623 -24.85 16.57 2.57
CA ARG A 623 -25.61 17.51 3.40
C ARG A 623 -25.38 17.27 4.88
N GLN A 624 -25.35 16.01 5.31
CA GLN A 624 -25.12 15.66 6.71
C GLN A 624 -23.72 16.06 7.21
N ALA A 625 -22.70 16.06 6.36
CA ALA A 625 -21.36 16.49 6.77
C ALA A 625 -21.23 18.02 6.79
N LEU A 626 -21.89 18.72 5.86
CA LEU A 626 -21.85 20.18 5.75
C LEU A 626 -22.81 20.89 6.72
N SER A 627 -23.90 20.24 7.11
CA SER A 627 -24.90 20.74 8.06
C SER A 627 -25.36 19.59 8.95
N PRO A 628 -24.55 19.24 9.98
CA PRO A 628 -24.80 18.06 10.80
C PRO A 628 -26.10 18.12 11.59
N ASN A 629 -26.91 17.07 11.46
CA ASN A 629 -28.02 16.77 12.35
C ASN A 629 -27.64 15.60 13.26
N PRO A 630 -27.67 15.75 14.60
CA PRO A 630 -27.27 14.69 15.52
C PRO A 630 -28.14 13.43 15.46
N ASN A 631 -29.31 13.46 14.81
CA ASN A 631 -30.17 12.29 14.65
C ASN A 631 -29.91 11.52 13.34
N VAL A 632 -28.90 11.92 12.55
CA VAL A 632 -28.61 11.33 11.25
C VAL A 632 -27.24 10.64 11.25
N VAL A 633 -27.23 9.35 10.96
CA VAL A 633 -26.02 8.55 10.79
C VAL A 633 -25.59 8.56 9.33
N CYS A 634 -24.34 8.96 9.06
CA CYS A 634 -23.75 8.93 7.73
C CYS A 634 -22.53 8.02 7.72
N PRO A 635 -22.40 7.06 6.78
CA PRO A 635 -21.21 6.23 6.68
C PRO A 635 -19.90 7.01 6.50
N GLY A 636 -19.98 8.24 5.96
CA GLY A 636 -18.85 9.17 5.89
C GLY A 636 -18.27 9.60 7.24
N GLY A 637 -18.96 9.33 8.35
CA GLY A 637 -18.46 9.55 9.71
C GLY A 637 -17.51 8.45 10.20
N PHE A 638 -17.52 7.25 9.63
CA PHE A 638 -16.56 6.21 10.01
C PHE A 638 -15.19 6.47 9.40
N TRP A 639 -14.14 6.41 10.22
CA TRP A 639 -12.77 6.49 9.75
C TRP A 639 -12.44 5.36 8.76
N GLY A 640 -12.99 4.16 8.97
CA GLY A 640 -12.72 3.00 8.13
C GLY A 640 -13.17 3.12 6.67
N TYR A 641 -14.16 3.98 6.38
CA TYR A 641 -14.63 4.26 5.01
C TYR A 641 -14.02 5.53 4.40
N ARG A 642 -13.30 6.32 5.19
CA ARG A 642 -12.79 7.64 4.79
C ARG A 642 -11.27 7.71 4.72
N HIS A 643 -10.58 7.12 5.68
CA HIS A 643 -9.13 7.23 5.81
C HIS A 643 -8.44 5.93 5.42
N ALA A 644 -7.24 6.05 4.84
CA ALA A 644 -6.30 4.95 4.70
C ALA A 644 -5.59 4.74 6.05
N LEU A 645 -6.17 3.85 6.86
CA LEU A 645 -5.66 3.53 8.20
C LEU A 645 -4.51 2.53 8.13
N GLY A 646 -3.49 2.69 8.99
CA GLY A 646 -2.44 1.69 9.18
C GLY A 646 -1.90 1.68 10.60
N PHE A 647 -1.61 0.48 11.10
CA PHE A 647 -1.20 0.20 12.47
C PHE A 647 0.21 -0.40 12.51
N PRO A 648 1.25 0.34 12.11
CA PRO A 648 2.59 -0.21 12.12
C PRO A 648 2.98 -0.60 13.55
N VAL A 649 3.47 -1.82 13.69
CA VAL A 649 4.06 -2.35 14.94
C VAL A 649 5.52 -1.92 15.01
N SER A 650 6.00 -1.62 16.22
CA SER A 650 7.41 -1.34 16.45
C SER A 650 8.27 -2.50 15.93
N LEU A 651 9.35 -2.17 15.23
CA LEU A 651 10.27 -3.18 14.68
C LEU A 651 11.24 -3.76 15.71
N GLY A 652 11.28 -3.24 16.94
CA GLY A 652 12.31 -3.61 17.91
C GLY A 652 13.71 -3.46 17.29
N THR A 653 14.46 -4.56 17.22
CA THR A 653 15.79 -4.63 16.56
C THR A 653 15.75 -5.00 15.07
N ALA A 654 14.57 -5.31 14.52
CA ALA A 654 14.41 -5.71 13.12
C ALA A 654 14.65 -4.55 12.13
N PRO A 655 15.12 -4.80 10.89
CA PRO A 655 15.34 -3.76 9.88
C PRO A 655 14.05 -3.06 9.41
N ALA A 656 14.20 -1.84 8.86
CA ALA A 656 13.12 -0.97 8.38
C ALA A 656 12.12 -1.66 7.45
N VAL A 657 10.83 -1.33 7.53
CA VAL A 657 9.89 -1.80 6.50
C VAL A 657 10.12 -1.03 5.20
N PRO A 658 10.32 -1.71 4.05
CA PRO A 658 10.46 -1.03 2.76
C PRO A 658 9.12 -0.40 2.36
N PRO A 659 9.10 0.83 1.83
CA PRO A 659 7.88 1.48 1.35
C PRO A 659 7.33 0.85 0.07
N LEU A 660 8.20 0.14 -0.67
CA LEU A 660 7.89 -0.55 -1.92
C LEU A 660 8.31 -2.01 -1.78
N LEU A 661 7.37 -2.93 -1.95
CA LEU A 661 7.68 -4.36 -1.95
C LEU A 661 8.47 -4.72 -3.22
N PRO A 662 9.70 -5.23 -3.09
CA PRO A 662 10.50 -5.60 -4.25
C PRO A 662 9.94 -6.86 -4.92
N HIS A 663 10.01 -6.91 -6.25
CA HIS A 663 9.69 -8.09 -7.04
C HIS A 663 10.62 -8.17 -8.27
N ASP A 664 10.87 -9.39 -8.75
CA ASP A 664 11.84 -9.69 -9.82
C ASP A 664 11.12 -10.08 -11.12
N GLY A 665 10.25 -9.18 -11.60
CA GLY A 665 9.46 -9.37 -12.83
C GLY A 665 8.11 -10.10 -12.64
N GLY A 666 7.71 -10.41 -11.40
CA GLY A 666 6.38 -10.94 -11.11
C GLY A 666 6.19 -11.16 -9.60
N ALA A 667 4.94 -11.15 -9.13
CA ALA A 667 4.64 -11.43 -7.73
C ALA A 667 4.53 -12.93 -7.47
N ARG A 668 4.87 -13.32 -6.24
CA ARG A 668 4.69 -14.65 -5.70
C ARG A 668 3.69 -14.62 -4.55
N LEU A 669 2.75 -15.55 -4.54
CA LEU A 669 1.83 -15.79 -3.44
C LEU A 669 2.04 -17.18 -2.89
N VAL A 670 2.28 -17.27 -1.58
CA VAL A 670 2.34 -18.54 -0.86
C VAL A 670 1.45 -18.50 0.36
N GLY A 671 1.09 -19.65 0.91
CA GLY A 671 0.37 -19.72 2.16
C GLY A 671 -0.40 -21.02 2.29
N GLY A 672 -1.50 -21.02 3.01
CA GLY A 672 -2.26 -22.23 3.32
C GLY A 672 -3.76 -22.00 3.30
N VAL A 673 -4.49 -23.02 2.85
CA VAL A 673 -5.95 -23.01 2.78
C VAL A 673 -6.52 -24.11 3.66
N TYR A 674 -7.66 -23.84 4.28
CA TYR A 674 -8.48 -24.84 4.94
C TYR A 674 -9.47 -25.41 3.91
N GLN A 675 -9.37 -26.71 3.65
CA GLN A 675 -10.06 -27.39 2.56
C GLN A 675 -11.56 -27.56 2.78
N ASP A 676 -12.01 -27.62 4.03
CA ASP A 676 -13.41 -27.95 4.33
C ASP A 676 -14.34 -26.73 4.24
N PHE A 677 -13.83 -25.56 3.83
CA PHE A 677 -14.69 -24.42 3.47
C PHE A 677 -15.34 -24.63 2.11
N ALA A 678 -16.61 -24.24 2.00
CA ALA A 678 -17.44 -24.51 0.82
C ALA A 678 -16.95 -23.76 -0.42
N SER A 679 -16.35 -22.57 -0.23
CA SER A 679 -15.87 -21.71 -1.32
C SER A 679 -14.35 -21.81 -1.52
N THR A 680 -13.65 -22.76 -0.88
CA THR A 680 -12.18 -22.89 -1.00
C THR A 680 -11.73 -22.95 -2.45
N ALA A 681 -12.35 -23.82 -3.26
CA ALA A 681 -11.97 -23.98 -4.66
C ALA A 681 -12.19 -22.68 -5.46
N ALA A 682 -13.40 -22.12 -5.39
CA ALA A 682 -13.75 -20.88 -6.08
C ALA A 682 -12.85 -19.70 -5.67
N HIS A 683 -12.50 -19.60 -4.40
CA HIS A 683 -11.64 -18.54 -3.90
C HIS A 683 -10.18 -18.73 -4.36
N ARG A 684 -9.66 -19.96 -4.34
CA ARG A 684 -8.32 -20.25 -4.90
C ARG A 684 -8.25 -19.90 -6.39
N ASP A 685 -9.31 -20.14 -7.13
CA ASP A 685 -9.41 -19.77 -8.54
C ASP A 685 -9.44 -18.25 -8.70
N ALA A 686 -10.24 -17.55 -7.91
CA ALA A 686 -10.31 -16.09 -7.93
C ALA A 686 -8.93 -15.46 -7.67
N LEU A 687 -8.21 -15.92 -6.64
CA LEU A 687 -6.86 -15.42 -6.33
C LEU A 687 -5.83 -15.77 -7.40
N ARG A 688 -5.88 -17.01 -7.92
CA ARG A 688 -5.01 -17.44 -9.02
C ARG A 688 -5.21 -16.59 -10.26
N ASN A 689 -6.44 -16.16 -10.54
CA ASN A 689 -6.80 -15.36 -11.71
C ASN A 689 -6.60 -13.85 -11.51
N LEU A 690 -6.23 -13.38 -10.31
CA LEU A 690 -5.95 -11.94 -10.09
C LEU A 690 -4.75 -11.46 -10.92
N LEU A 691 -3.76 -12.33 -11.10
CA LEU A 691 -2.47 -11.99 -11.72
C LEU A 691 -1.86 -13.22 -12.40
N PRO A 692 -1.02 -13.03 -13.43
CA PRO A 692 -0.12 -14.07 -13.90
C PRO A 692 1.01 -14.25 -12.88
N TRP A 693 0.73 -14.98 -11.80
CA TRP A 693 1.68 -15.19 -10.72
C TRP A 693 2.97 -15.85 -11.22
N LYS A 694 4.12 -15.31 -10.77
CA LYS A 694 5.42 -15.96 -10.98
C LYS A 694 5.52 -17.28 -10.21
N ASP A 695 4.89 -17.30 -9.04
CA ASP A 695 4.73 -18.48 -8.21
C ASP A 695 3.43 -18.35 -7.41
N TYR A 696 2.63 -19.42 -7.40
CA TYR A 696 1.35 -19.46 -6.71
C TYR A 696 1.22 -20.81 -6.00
N ARG A 697 1.36 -20.79 -4.68
CA ARG A 697 1.36 -22.01 -3.85
C ARG A 697 0.53 -21.82 -2.58
N LEU A 698 -0.73 -22.26 -2.65
CA LEU A 698 -1.57 -22.42 -1.47
C LEU A 698 -1.54 -23.87 -1.02
N GLY A 699 -0.84 -24.11 0.09
CA GLY A 699 -0.70 -25.41 0.75
C GLY A 699 -2.05 -25.94 1.20
N GLU A 700 -2.24 -27.23 0.97
CA GLU A 700 -3.46 -27.97 1.28
C GLU A 700 -3.38 -28.69 2.63
N ASP A 701 -2.23 -28.63 3.28
CA ASP A 701 -1.99 -29.13 4.63
C ASP A 701 -0.89 -28.30 5.31
N ARG A 702 -0.61 -28.63 6.56
CA ARG A 702 0.41 -27.94 7.35
C ARG A 702 1.80 -28.01 6.72
N GLU A 703 2.26 -29.19 6.31
CA GLU A 703 3.65 -29.36 5.85
C GLU A 703 3.89 -28.67 4.50
N SER A 704 2.95 -28.80 3.55
CA SER A 704 3.00 -28.07 2.28
C SER A 704 2.94 -26.56 2.47
N THR A 705 2.16 -26.07 3.44
CA THR A 705 2.12 -24.66 3.82
C THR A 705 3.46 -24.19 4.36
N LEU A 706 4.02 -24.89 5.37
CA LEU A 706 5.31 -24.54 5.98
C LEU A 706 6.46 -24.61 4.98
N ALA A 707 6.46 -25.60 4.07
CA ALA A 707 7.45 -25.70 3.00
C ALA A 707 7.33 -24.53 2.00
N GLY A 708 6.12 -24.07 1.70
CA GLY A 708 5.89 -22.90 0.85
C GLY A 708 6.46 -21.61 1.45
N LEU A 709 6.32 -21.44 2.77
CA LEU A 709 6.79 -20.25 3.50
C LEU A 709 8.32 -20.11 3.53
N GLN A 710 9.08 -21.16 3.22
CA GLN A 710 10.55 -21.12 3.11
C GLN A 710 11.05 -20.37 1.86
N GLY A 711 10.16 -20.06 0.91
CA GLY A 711 10.47 -19.18 -0.21
C GLY A 711 10.52 -17.71 0.20
N ASP A 712 10.59 -16.80 -0.78
CA ASP A 712 10.61 -15.35 -0.57
C ASP A 712 9.45 -14.67 -1.34
N PRO A 713 8.22 -14.79 -0.82
CA PRO A 713 7.00 -14.35 -1.50
C PRO A 713 6.75 -12.84 -1.32
N GLN A 714 5.96 -12.23 -2.20
CA GLN A 714 5.45 -10.87 -1.98
C GLN A 714 4.19 -10.89 -1.11
N ILE A 715 3.42 -11.99 -1.19
CA ILE A 715 2.17 -12.17 -0.46
C ILE A 715 2.19 -13.50 0.29
N VAL A 716 1.89 -13.45 1.58
CA VAL A 716 1.60 -14.63 2.40
C VAL A 716 0.12 -14.63 2.72
N TYR A 717 -0.61 -15.65 2.27
CA TYR A 717 -2.06 -15.70 2.37
C TYR A 717 -2.55 -16.93 3.14
N PHE A 718 -3.16 -16.69 4.30
CA PHE A 718 -3.78 -17.75 5.09
C PHE A 718 -5.30 -17.65 5.00
N TYR A 719 -5.93 -18.64 4.36
CA TYR A 719 -7.38 -18.82 4.34
C TYR A 719 -7.73 -20.01 5.22
N CYS A 720 -7.82 -19.77 6.52
CA CYS A 720 -7.68 -20.81 7.52
C CYS A 720 -8.73 -20.68 8.63
N HIS A 721 -8.78 -21.65 9.54
CA HIS A 721 -9.27 -21.38 10.88
C HIS A 721 -8.16 -20.76 11.73
N GLY A 722 -8.51 -20.13 12.82
CA GLY A 722 -7.54 -19.75 13.84
C GLY A 722 -8.18 -19.77 15.21
N GLY A 723 -7.37 -19.61 16.24
CA GLY A 723 -7.87 -19.60 17.59
C GLY A 723 -6.74 -19.51 18.58
N VAL A 724 -7.06 -19.78 19.83
CA VAL A 724 -6.08 -19.80 20.92
C VAL A 724 -6.20 -21.12 21.64
N SER A 725 -5.07 -21.80 21.85
CA SER A 725 -4.98 -23.00 22.67
C SER A 725 -4.18 -22.68 23.93
N GLY A 726 -4.86 -22.62 25.07
CA GLY A 726 -4.29 -22.03 26.29
C GLY A 726 -4.02 -20.54 26.10
N ALA A 727 -2.74 -20.16 25.98
CA ALA A 727 -2.29 -18.79 25.70
C ALA A 727 -1.64 -18.64 24.31
N VAL A 728 -1.50 -19.73 23.54
CA VAL A 728 -0.78 -19.72 22.27
C VAL A 728 -1.76 -19.56 21.11
N PRO A 729 -1.63 -18.53 20.27
CA PRO A 729 -2.47 -18.40 19.08
C PRO A 729 -2.04 -19.42 18.03
N TYR A 730 -2.99 -19.92 17.25
CA TYR A 730 -2.74 -20.87 16.18
C TYR A 730 -3.53 -20.57 14.90
N LEU A 731 -3.03 -21.06 13.77
CA LEU A 731 -3.70 -21.09 12.48
C LEU A 731 -3.88 -22.55 12.04
N GLN A 732 -5.07 -22.94 11.62
CA GLN A 732 -5.35 -24.29 11.16
C GLN A 732 -5.69 -24.29 9.66
N VAL A 733 -4.79 -24.90 8.89
CA VAL A 733 -4.89 -25.12 7.44
C VAL A 733 -5.11 -26.60 7.17
N GLY A 734 -5.48 -26.95 5.93
CA GLY A 734 -5.83 -28.31 5.53
C GLY A 734 -7.22 -28.72 5.97
N ARG A 735 -7.37 -29.91 6.57
CA ARG A 735 -8.68 -30.46 6.93
C ARG A 735 -8.94 -30.39 8.43
N ARG A 736 -10.21 -30.53 8.82
CA ARG A 736 -10.65 -30.58 10.22
C ARG A 736 -9.82 -31.60 11.00
N GLY A 737 -9.32 -31.17 12.16
CA GLY A 737 -8.51 -32.03 13.04
C GLY A 737 -7.04 -32.16 12.62
N GLY A 738 -6.62 -31.51 11.53
CA GLY A 738 -5.21 -31.41 11.16
C GLY A 738 -4.38 -30.57 12.15
N PRO A 739 -3.05 -30.74 12.15
CA PRO A 739 -2.15 -30.02 13.06
C PRO A 739 -2.16 -28.51 12.78
N ALA A 740 -2.21 -27.70 13.83
CA ALA A 740 -2.26 -26.24 13.75
C ALA A 740 -0.86 -25.62 13.71
N ILE A 741 -0.67 -24.52 12.99
CA ILE A 741 0.56 -23.72 12.88
C ILE A 741 0.58 -22.68 14.01
N THR A 742 1.68 -22.59 14.73
CA THR A 742 1.92 -21.64 15.83
C THR A 742 3.21 -20.83 15.59
N PRO A 743 3.42 -19.69 16.27
CA PRO A 743 4.63 -18.88 16.09
C PRO A 743 5.94 -19.65 16.34
N ASP A 744 5.99 -20.51 17.37
CA ASP A 744 7.16 -21.34 17.68
C ASP A 744 7.51 -22.32 16.55
N ASN A 745 6.51 -22.83 15.82
CA ASN A 745 6.76 -23.70 14.67
C ASN A 745 7.35 -22.93 13.48
N LEU A 746 6.89 -21.70 13.26
CA LEU A 746 7.45 -20.82 12.23
C LEU A 746 8.91 -20.44 12.57
N HIS A 747 9.18 -20.19 13.86
CA HIS A 747 10.52 -19.95 14.38
C HIS A 747 11.44 -21.17 14.21
N GLU A 748 10.99 -22.36 14.61
CA GLU A 748 11.74 -23.61 14.45
C GLU A 748 12.11 -23.86 12.97
N ARG A 749 11.16 -23.59 12.07
CA ARG A 749 11.36 -23.68 10.62
C ARG A 749 12.19 -22.53 10.05
N ARG A 750 12.63 -21.55 10.86
CA ARG A 750 13.43 -20.39 10.43
C ARG A 750 12.78 -19.59 9.30
N VAL A 751 11.46 -19.47 9.32
CA VAL A 751 10.73 -18.66 8.33
C VAL A 751 11.20 -17.21 8.42
N ARG A 752 11.81 -16.71 7.35
CA ARG A 752 12.35 -15.35 7.28
C ARG A 752 12.48 -14.87 5.84
N TRP A 753 11.98 -13.67 5.56
CA TRP A 753 11.91 -13.08 4.22
C TRP A 753 12.76 -11.83 4.11
N ALA A 754 14.08 -12.03 4.00
CA ALA A 754 15.05 -10.94 4.08
C ALA A 754 14.95 -9.95 2.91
N TRP A 755 14.44 -10.37 1.75
CA TRP A 755 14.38 -9.52 0.55
C TRP A 755 12.95 -9.09 0.23
N SER A 756 12.01 -10.02 0.06
CA SER A 756 10.65 -9.68 -0.39
C SER A 756 9.80 -8.96 0.64
N ARG A 757 10.03 -9.24 1.94
CA ARG A 757 9.32 -8.64 3.09
C ARG A 757 7.80 -8.61 2.91
N PRO A 758 7.15 -9.77 2.76
CA PRO A 758 5.79 -9.88 2.26
C PRO A 758 4.76 -9.13 3.10
N LEU A 759 3.63 -8.82 2.47
CA LEU A 759 2.39 -8.55 3.18
C LEU A 759 1.74 -9.88 3.56
N VAL A 760 1.42 -10.06 4.85
CA VAL A 760 0.71 -11.24 5.34
C VAL A 760 -0.77 -10.94 5.51
N LEU A 761 -1.66 -11.78 5.00
CA LEU A 761 -3.11 -11.69 5.22
C LEU A 761 -3.57 -12.92 6.02
N LEU A 762 -4.12 -12.65 7.20
CA LEU A 762 -4.66 -13.66 8.12
C LEU A 762 -6.19 -13.67 8.04
N ASN A 763 -6.73 -14.43 7.09
CA ASN A 763 -8.16 -14.68 6.98
C ASN A 763 -8.56 -15.91 7.81
N GLY A 764 -8.50 -15.75 9.14
CA GLY A 764 -8.98 -16.73 10.10
C GLY A 764 -10.51 -16.76 10.16
N CYS A 765 -11.15 -17.67 9.43
CA CYS A 765 -12.60 -17.85 9.46
C CYS A 765 -13.04 -18.64 10.69
N ARG A 766 -14.20 -18.33 11.28
CA ARG A 766 -14.80 -19.05 12.42
C ARG A 766 -13.83 -19.28 13.60
N THR A 767 -12.96 -18.29 13.84
CA THR A 767 -11.99 -18.32 14.92
C THR A 767 -12.67 -18.24 16.28
N LYS A 768 -12.38 -19.20 17.18
CA LYS A 768 -12.79 -19.11 18.58
C LYS A 768 -11.70 -18.34 19.35
N ASP A 769 -12.10 -17.26 20.03
CA ASP A 769 -11.28 -16.53 21.02
C ASP A 769 -9.97 -15.86 20.54
N LEU A 770 -9.78 -15.66 19.23
CA LEU A 770 -8.64 -14.89 18.69
C LEU A 770 -8.99 -13.39 18.64
N GLU A 771 -8.90 -12.72 19.79
CA GLU A 771 -8.97 -11.25 19.85
C GLU A 771 -7.66 -10.61 19.35
N PRO A 772 -7.67 -9.35 18.85
CA PRO A 772 -6.47 -8.68 18.35
C PRO A 772 -5.30 -8.65 19.34
N GLU A 773 -5.59 -8.55 20.64
CA GLU A 773 -4.58 -8.55 21.71
C GLU A 773 -3.82 -9.88 21.82
N ARG A 774 -4.42 -10.98 21.35
CA ARG A 774 -3.76 -12.31 21.27
C ARG A 774 -3.20 -12.59 19.89
N ALA A 775 -3.83 -12.02 18.85
CA ALA A 775 -3.30 -12.07 17.49
C ALA A 775 -2.00 -11.27 17.35
N ILE A 776 -1.73 -10.30 18.23
CA ILE A 776 -0.53 -9.48 18.20
C ILE A 776 0.75 -10.31 18.30
N ASP A 777 0.74 -11.48 18.96
CA ASP A 777 1.90 -12.36 19.02
C ASP A 777 2.28 -12.90 17.63
N PHE A 778 1.30 -13.22 16.78
CA PHE A 778 1.55 -13.56 15.37
C PHE A 778 2.05 -12.35 14.59
N VAL A 779 1.47 -11.17 14.83
CA VAL A 779 1.87 -9.94 14.14
C VAL A 779 3.31 -9.59 14.47
N SER A 780 3.68 -9.61 15.76
CA SER A 780 5.05 -9.40 16.23
C SER A 780 6.01 -10.43 15.64
N PHE A 781 5.67 -11.74 15.67
CA PHE A 781 6.51 -12.74 15.02
C PHE A 781 6.74 -12.44 13.53
N PHE A 782 5.68 -12.20 12.75
CA PHE A 782 5.82 -11.97 11.32
C PHE A 782 6.62 -10.71 10.99
N VAL A 783 6.43 -9.62 11.74
CA VAL A 783 7.07 -8.33 11.49
C VAL A 783 8.51 -8.30 12.01
N GLU A 784 8.74 -8.74 13.25
CA GLU A 784 10.02 -8.61 13.95
C GLU A 784 10.98 -9.76 13.60
N GLU A 785 10.50 -11.00 13.55
CA GLU A 785 11.34 -12.18 13.32
C GLU A 785 11.37 -12.60 11.85
N ALA A 786 10.20 -12.69 11.20
CA ALA A 786 10.09 -13.14 9.82
C ALA A 786 10.29 -12.03 8.77
N LEU A 787 10.39 -10.75 9.20
CA LEU A 787 10.65 -9.57 8.38
C LEU A 787 9.55 -9.16 7.38
N ALA A 788 8.29 -9.59 7.62
CA ALA A 788 7.14 -9.11 6.86
C ALA A 788 7.02 -7.57 6.92
N CYS A 789 6.47 -6.95 5.88
CA CYS A 789 6.18 -5.51 5.91
C CYS A 789 5.02 -5.16 6.84
N GLY A 790 4.17 -6.15 7.13
CA GLY A 790 3.02 -6.02 8.01
C GLY A 790 2.01 -7.14 7.79
N VAL A 791 0.95 -7.11 8.60
CA VAL A 791 -0.08 -8.14 8.65
C VAL A 791 -1.46 -7.51 8.55
N ILE A 792 -2.38 -8.11 7.81
CA ILE A 792 -3.80 -7.76 7.85
C ILE A 792 -4.54 -8.85 8.62
N GLY A 793 -5.19 -8.46 9.71
CA GLY A 793 -6.00 -9.32 10.56
C GLY A 793 -7.41 -8.78 10.76
N THR A 794 -8.09 -9.25 11.81
CA THR A 794 -9.50 -8.91 12.08
C THR A 794 -9.74 -8.61 13.57
N GLU A 795 -10.68 -7.71 13.85
CA GLU A 795 -11.14 -7.30 15.18
C GLU A 795 -12.01 -8.35 15.86
N ILE A 796 -12.69 -9.15 15.04
CA ILE A 796 -13.63 -10.20 15.44
C ILE A 796 -13.48 -11.39 14.51
N THR A 797 -14.13 -12.50 14.87
CA THR A 797 -14.30 -13.65 13.98
C THR A 797 -14.90 -13.22 12.65
N VAL A 798 -14.26 -13.63 11.55
CA VAL A 798 -14.79 -13.43 10.19
C VAL A 798 -15.32 -14.74 9.61
N PHE A 799 -16.11 -14.60 8.55
CA PHE A 799 -16.74 -15.72 7.85
C PHE A 799 -16.23 -15.77 6.42
N GLU A 800 -16.27 -16.96 5.84
CA GLU A 800 -15.74 -17.26 4.50
C GLU A 800 -16.16 -16.23 3.43
N GLN A 801 -17.46 -15.91 3.35
CA GLN A 801 -17.96 -14.98 2.34
C GLN A 801 -17.34 -13.57 2.46
N MET A 802 -17.22 -13.10 3.70
CA MET A 802 -16.59 -11.82 4.03
C MET A 802 -15.09 -11.84 3.79
N ALA A 803 -14.41 -12.92 4.20
CA ALA A 803 -12.98 -13.09 4.04
C ALA A 803 -12.56 -13.10 2.58
N ARG A 804 -13.33 -13.83 1.77
CA ARG A 804 -13.17 -13.91 0.32
C ARG A 804 -13.31 -12.54 -0.33
N GLN A 805 -14.45 -11.87 -0.11
CA GLN A 805 -14.74 -10.58 -0.72
C GLN A 805 -13.68 -9.53 -0.35
N PHE A 806 -13.32 -9.46 0.94
CA PHE A 806 -12.35 -8.48 1.40
C PHE A 806 -10.95 -8.74 0.81
N ALA A 807 -10.44 -9.97 0.87
CA ALA A 807 -9.11 -10.28 0.37
C ALA A 807 -8.98 -10.09 -1.14
N GLU A 808 -9.99 -10.49 -1.92
CA GLU A 808 -10.00 -10.28 -3.36
C GLU A 808 -9.91 -8.78 -3.72
N GLU A 809 -10.69 -7.93 -3.04
CA GLU A 809 -10.64 -6.47 -3.29
C GLU A 809 -9.33 -5.84 -2.82
N VAL A 810 -8.80 -6.23 -1.65
CA VAL A 810 -7.52 -5.72 -1.15
C VAL A 810 -6.38 -6.10 -2.09
N LEU A 811 -6.28 -7.38 -2.48
CA LEU A 811 -5.20 -7.83 -3.36
C LEU A 811 -5.32 -7.24 -4.76
N ARG A 812 -6.55 -7.03 -5.27
CA ARG A 812 -6.76 -6.32 -6.54
C ARG A 812 -6.31 -4.86 -6.45
N GLY A 813 -6.70 -4.14 -5.40
CA GLY A 813 -6.26 -2.75 -5.18
C GLY A 813 -4.74 -2.65 -5.04
N PHE A 814 -4.16 -3.50 -4.20
CA PHE A 814 -2.74 -3.47 -3.87
C PHE A 814 -1.83 -3.93 -5.01
N LEU A 815 -2.16 -5.06 -5.66
CA LEU A 815 -1.25 -5.69 -6.63
C LEU A 815 -1.52 -5.31 -8.08
N VAL A 816 -2.80 -5.15 -8.45
CA VAL A 816 -3.21 -4.86 -9.83
C VAL A 816 -3.24 -3.36 -10.08
N ARG A 817 -3.83 -2.59 -9.16
CA ARG A 817 -3.91 -1.13 -9.28
C ARG A 817 -2.71 -0.39 -8.69
N GLY A 818 -1.83 -1.09 -7.97
CA GLY A 818 -0.67 -0.49 -7.29
C GLY A 818 -1.04 0.53 -6.22
N GLU A 819 -2.23 0.42 -5.64
CA GLU A 819 -2.68 1.31 -4.57
C GLU A 819 -1.87 1.06 -3.30
N PRO A 820 -1.58 2.11 -2.49
CA PRO A 820 -1.08 1.91 -1.14
C PRO A 820 -2.00 1.00 -0.34
N ILE A 821 -1.43 0.14 0.50
CA ILE A 821 -2.20 -0.90 1.19
C ILE A 821 -3.34 -0.32 2.04
N GLY A 822 -3.14 0.84 2.67
CA GLY A 822 -4.19 1.51 3.42
C GLY A 822 -5.36 1.94 2.53
N ALA A 823 -5.09 2.41 1.31
CA ALA A 823 -6.12 2.77 0.34
C ALA A 823 -6.85 1.54 -0.22
N ALA A 824 -6.13 0.45 -0.51
CA ALA A 824 -6.70 -0.81 -0.94
C ALA A 824 -7.64 -1.41 0.13
N VAL A 825 -7.26 -1.35 1.41
CA VAL A 825 -8.11 -1.76 2.54
C VAL A 825 -9.37 -0.88 2.64
N THR A 826 -9.24 0.44 2.59
CA THR A 826 -10.39 1.35 2.63
C THR A 826 -11.33 1.11 1.45
N ARG A 827 -10.79 0.86 0.26
CA ARG A 827 -11.58 0.49 -0.91
C ARG A 827 -12.33 -0.82 -0.70
N ALA A 828 -11.68 -1.85 -0.18
CA ALA A 828 -12.33 -3.13 0.10
C ALA A 828 -13.51 -2.97 1.08
N ARG A 829 -13.33 -2.14 2.13
CA ARG A 829 -14.41 -1.80 3.06
C ARG A 829 -15.58 -1.11 2.38
N VAL A 830 -15.29 -0.14 1.50
CA VAL A 830 -16.33 0.59 0.74
C VAL A 830 -17.03 -0.32 -0.27
N ALA A 831 -16.31 -1.25 -0.92
CA ALA A 831 -16.90 -2.25 -1.81
C ALA A 831 -17.82 -3.23 -1.06
N MET A 832 -17.43 -3.64 0.15
CA MET A 832 -18.31 -4.42 1.03
C MET A 832 -19.56 -3.64 1.44
N LEU A 833 -19.41 -2.37 1.82
CA LEU A 833 -20.54 -1.49 2.15
C LEU A 833 -21.48 -1.30 0.94
N ALA A 834 -20.93 -1.20 -0.28
CA ALA A 834 -21.71 -1.11 -1.51
C ALA A 834 -22.60 -2.35 -1.73
N ASN A 835 -22.12 -3.52 -1.32
CA ASN A 835 -22.89 -4.77 -1.31
C ASN A 835 -23.76 -4.94 -0.06
N GLY A 836 -23.98 -3.86 0.70
CA GLY A 836 -24.81 -3.86 1.90
C GLY A 836 -24.13 -4.42 3.15
N ASN A 837 -22.85 -4.79 3.12
CA ASN A 837 -22.16 -5.41 4.26
C ASN A 837 -21.21 -4.40 4.96
N PRO A 838 -21.56 -3.89 6.15
CA PRO A 838 -20.73 -2.91 6.86
C PRO A 838 -19.55 -3.54 7.61
N LEU A 839 -19.41 -4.87 7.61
CA LEU A 839 -18.43 -5.56 8.44
C LEU A 839 -17.00 -5.47 7.91
N GLY A 840 -16.77 -4.86 6.74
CA GLY A 840 -15.40 -4.47 6.34
C GLY A 840 -14.66 -3.68 7.43
N LEU A 841 -15.39 -2.95 8.28
CA LEU A 841 -14.84 -2.26 9.46
C LEU A 841 -14.17 -3.18 10.48
N ALA A 842 -14.43 -4.48 10.46
CA ALA A 842 -13.75 -5.45 11.33
C ALA A 842 -12.33 -5.79 10.86
N TYR A 843 -11.90 -5.42 9.66
CA TYR A 843 -10.53 -5.66 9.23
C TYR A 843 -9.56 -4.62 9.80
N ILE A 844 -8.38 -5.07 10.23
CA ILE A 844 -7.33 -4.21 10.79
C ILE A 844 -5.98 -4.43 10.07
N PRO A 845 -5.39 -3.36 9.48
CA PRO A 845 -4.10 -3.45 8.80
C PRO A 845 -2.94 -3.08 9.74
N PHE A 846 -2.26 -4.09 10.33
CA PHE A 846 -0.99 -3.96 11.06
C PHE A 846 0.20 -3.76 10.12
N VAL A 847 0.13 -2.68 9.34
CA VAL A 847 1.11 -2.30 8.32
C VAL A 847 1.13 -0.78 8.20
N SER A 848 2.25 -0.19 7.77
CA SER A 848 2.25 1.21 7.37
C SER A 848 1.30 1.42 6.17
N PRO A 849 0.37 2.38 6.22
CA PRO A 849 -0.69 2.47 5.22
C PRO A 849 -0.19 2.92 3.84
N THR A 850 1.04 3.42 3.77
CA THR A 850 1.69 3.90 2.56
C THR A 850 2.54 2.84 1.84
N VAL A 851 2.65 1.62 2.39
CA VAL A 851 3.33 0.51 1.71
C VAL A 851 2.62 0.24 0.38
N THR A 852 3.40 0.16 -0.68
CA THR A 852 2.96 -0.10 -2.06
C THR A 852 3.72 -1.29 -2.61
N MET A 853 3.18 -1.88 -3.66
CA MET A 853 3.96 -2.69 -4.59
C MET A 853 3.94 -1.94 -5.92
N THR A 854 5.05 -1.95 -6.67
CA THR A 854 5.03 -1.40 -8.03
C THR A 854 3.91 -2.13 -8.77
N PRO A 855 3.02 -1.42 -9.49
CA PRO A 855 2.00 -2.10 -10.28
C PRO A 855 2.71 -3.17 -11.10
N LEU A 856 2.29 -4.43 -10.93
CA LEU A 856 2.70 -5.43 -11.88
C LEU A 856 2.14 -4.94 -13.20
N ARG A 857 3.01 -4.66 -14.17
CA ARG A 857 2.56 -4.50 -15.55
C ARG A 857 1.98 -5.86 -15.92
N VAL A 858 0.68 -6.01 -15.68
CA VAL A 858 -0.08 -7.14 -16.15
C VAL A 858 -0.03 -7.01 -17.68
N PRO A 859 0.45 -8.06 -18.38
CA PRO A 859 0.66 -8.03 -19.82
C PRO A 859 -0.60 -7.69 -20.62
#